data_AF-T0RB07-F1
#
_entry.id   AF-T0RB07-F1
#
_cell.length_a   1.000
_cell.length_b   1.000
_cell.length_c   1.000
_cell.angle_alpha   90.00
_cell.angle_beta   90.00
_cell.angle_gamma   90.00
#
_symmetry.space_group_name_H-M   'P 1'
#
loop_
_entity.id
_entity.type
_entity.pdbx_description
1 polymer ?
#
loop_
_entity_poly.entity_id
_entity_poly.type
_entity_poly.pdbx_seq_one_letter_code
_entity_poly.pdbx_strand_id
1 'polypeptide(L)'
;MQFATSTNGAYLLLRQPLLEASTFDFFGWILLFDWVAGSCEVVSFQGDAGNVTLISNAYSPQLYSTGTQPLQTATKILFYLIVATSAVLVFVGFLSLGYAGLVRLRFLGRNLLFFNRIVGAVWIGRPLAFLRGVTAILLLSSANASLETHHGYSRFAASPRPWLASLIITGEATWVTYVINETLLVLTRDATTFYSPLTSCLSWLILFCIELSSPVSVTATLARTCVGTDMDFALSCSSGVVAVGSLTRVWALVVIQAGVAMVSFALCSIVHRRWFRRPARRCDDSLLVSGIAHLFLCTHATSSEEVYTIDHVACILSGLVPLRVGKQAYTFDLKLWLILVDDLSTSSFLKMLPCPSLAFHSHVPRRASTLSNISHVSPSRLQSALLKRASMFVPDAAKKARVAHVWMVLGLGYIIASIFGSISYLQVSRINLSNDLFWATFNTTGAHAFIANWLNEQLVLGNTTMPNLALDKPSAMQSFAAPEAVVLSSVSYGAYLQHEPLSGITATIRGLRVTDACQAPWIFSPYCFVDFTRTWSLANSARRETRCQSMTTNGAIYLESVVRNINYDAFDACWGPSFEIAIASELRRSDAGRAWLDISTAVSAALSIADEALYWRQHGIQHYKVQWQNYKRLGVLNSYSIINAYGIAYPLTLTSQNGTYCLASQTSFKMYWAFANDLTAVADNSSRIAGRSLVCSSPDFAFANTTLGAVLVLNGALTSPLTAGFQLVQALLGPYGSIDMVYVPVPASVRTLFAVLVDASRAPLSKNVKAQALYSGIATLDASYPTLPSRQQYILAALLAGLHLRPSGWDMSAVCAHEPTFVSKCPRYLRQTLSYVDTFMLPLPSTVASSLTSVNADVRAMEIEFMIYTNVNATAPLSVQRINLLDATESDFAFFAWLYLYDWVLGNREVISFQGDAGNMTLLSDFASPLAELTQEWQVTANVAQYLHAGVIYVTGVMIAVAFMSAMYMLTSCGHYEGLNMLELGRVGGIVWVGRPLLVLRSMTAICVLSTATLELQFSGYMSAFSTMRDPWYKTLLAANEVTWLVSIVNDISLVVTQEYSTYYVMVNGLVVWALVATLTAVLPVDANTSIDLQCTLQVDFQAICTSGSIEIGQFARLQLLIGIILVCNIVCFYMVKLSLKAKPTCHVTSLLLSSGAKYLYAHSDRVYNGVYYLDRASAA
;
A
#
# COMPACT_ATOMS: atom_id res chain seq x y z
N MET A 1 -20.01 42.40 -16.44
CA MET A 1 -19.77 43.76 -15.91
C MET A 1 -18.39 44.18 -16.34
N GLN A 2 -18.21 45.43 -16.78
CA GLN A 2 -16.92 45.92 -17.24
C GLN A 2 -16.74 47.39 -16.83
N PHE A 3 -15.54 47.74 -16.35
CA PHE A 3 -15.14 49.14 -16.22
C PHE A 3 -14.70 49.66 -17.59
N ALA A 4 -15.31 50.74 -18.04
CA ALA A 4 -14.98 51.39 -19.31
C ALA A 4 -14.72 52.86 -19.07
N THR A 5 -13.80 53.47 -19.81
CA THR A 5 -13.61 54.92 -19.81
C THR A 5 -14.44 55.54 -20.92
N SER A 6 -15.24 56.56 -20.59
CA SER A 6 -15.91 57.37 -21.59
C SER A 6 -14.91 58.17 -22.42
N THR A 7 -15.36 58.73 -23.54
CA THR A 7 -14.56 59.65 -24.37
C THR A 7 -14.05 60.87 -23.60
N ASN A 8 -14.64 61.18 -22.43
CA ASN A 8 -14.27 62.29 -21.57
C ASN A 8 -13.34 61.85 -20.42
N GLY A 9 -12.86 60.60 -20.42
CA GLY A 9 -11.97 60.05 -19.39
C GLY A 9 -12.67 59.60 -18.10
N ALA A 10 -14.00 59.69 -18.02
CA ALA A 10 -14.75 59.25 -16.84
C ALA A 10 -14.94 57.72 -16.85
N TYR A 11 -14.63 57.06 -15.74
CA TYR A 11 -14.90 55.63 -15.58
C TYR A 11 -16.41 55.39 -15.43
N LEU A 12 -16.95 54.54 -16.29
CA LEU A 12 -18.32 54.07 -16.34
C LEU A 12 -18.35 52.57 -16.05
N LEU A 13 -19.44 52.12 -15.45
CA LEU A 13 -19.68 50.71 -15.21
C LEU A 13 -20.70 50.16 -16.20
N LEU A 14 -20.22 49.40 -17.17
CA LEU A 14 -21.05 48.74 -18.17
C LEU A 14 -21.58 47.40 -17.63
N ARG A 15 -22.85 47.13 -17.93
CA ARG A 15 -23.56 45.90 -17.55
C ARG A 15 -24.27 45.37 -18.78
N GLN A 16 -24.21 44.06 -19.00
CA GLN A 16 -24.93 43.36 -20.04
C GLN A 16 -25.86 42.35 -19.37
N PRO A 17 -27.20 42.51 -19.46
CA PRO A 17 -28.14 41.48 -19.04
C PRO A 17 -27.98 40.25 -19.95
N LEU A 18 -28.03 39.05 -19.35
CA LEU A 18 -27.80 37.79 -20.08
C LEU A 18 -28.90 37.47 -21.09
N LEU A 19 -30.17 37.71 -20.72
CA LEU A 19 -31.35 37.36 -21.53
C LEU A 19 -32.05 38.60 -22.11
N GLU A 20 -31.31 39.65 -22.43
CA GLU A 20 -31.88 40.78 -23.15
C GLU A 20 -32.15 40.40 -24.61
N ALA A 21 -33.27 40.85 -25.18
CA ALA A 21 -33.70 40.59 -26.56
C ALA A 21 -32.72 41.19 -27.60
N SER A 22 -31.55 40.57 -27.71
CA SER A 22 -30.39 40.96 -28.48
C SER A 22 -29.69 39.70 -29.00
N THR A 23 -28.70 39.84 -29.87
CA THR A 23 -27.90 38.71 -30.36
C THR A 23 -27.10 38.00 -29.25
N PHE A 24 -27.00 38.59 -28.05
CA PHE A 24 -26.32 38.02 -26.91
C PHE A 24 -27.13 36.94 -26.17
N ASP A 25 -28.44 36.86 -26.37
CA ASP A 25 -29.33 35.92 -25.66
C ASP A 25 -28.88 34.45 -25.81
N PHE A 26 -28.36 34.06 -26.97
CA PHE A 26 -27.78 32.74 -27.19
C PHE A 26 -26.61 32.44 -26.23
N PHE A 27 -25.68 33.38 -26.07
CA PHE A 27 -24.57 33.26 -25.11
C PHE A 27 -25.06 33.35 -23.66
N GLY A 28 -26.12 34.13 -23.42
CA GLY A 28 -26.82 34.17 -22.14
C GLY A 28 -27.33 32.79 -21.72
N TRP A 29 -27.98 32.05 -22.61
CA TRP A 29 -28.42 30.68 -22.35
C TRP A 29 -27.28 29.69 -22.13
N ILE A 30 -26.15 29.84 -22.83
CA ILE A 30 -24.95 29.03 -22.57
C ILE A 30 -24.41 29.31 -21.16
N LEU A 31 -24.30 30.57 -20.77
CA LEU A 31 -23.85 30.95 -19.42
C LEU A 31 -24.81 30.45 -18.33
N LEU A 32 -26.12 30.46 -18.58
CA LEU A 32 -27.10 29.87 -17.65
C LEU A 32 -27.01 28.34 -17.60
N PHE A 33 -26.71 27.67 -18.73
CA PHE A 33 -26.42 26.24 -18.72
C PHE A 33 -25.20 25.93 -17.86
N ASP A 34 -24.12 26.71 -17.98
CA ASP A 34 -22.91 26.56 -17.17
C ASP A 34 -23.18 26.79 -15.68
N TRP A 35 -24.08 27.72 -15.33
CA TRP A 35 -24.55 27.90 -13.95
C TRP A 35 -25.33 26.67 -13.44
N VAL A 36 -26.26 26.13 -14.24
CA VAL A 36 -27.00 24.91 -13.89
C VAL A 36 -26.07 23.69 -13.78
N ALA A 37 -25.04 23.63 -14.62
CA ALA A 37 -24.01 22.60 -14.57
C ALA A 37 -23.03 22.77 -13.39
N GLY A 38 -23.09 23.89 -12.66
CA GLY A 38 -22.20 24.21 -11.55
C GLY A 38 -20.78 24.62 -11.98
N SER A 39 -20.58 24.97 -13.25
CA SER A 39 -19.32 25.49 -13.77
C SER A 39 -19.17 26.99 -13.50
N CYS A 40 -20.27 27.73 -13.37
CA CYS A 40 -20.30 29.13 -12.96
C CYS A 40 -21.18 29.30 -11.72
N GLU A 41 -21.00 30.41 -11.01
CA GLU A 41 -21.85 30.83 -9.89
C GLU A 41 -22.54 32.15 -10.24
N VAL A 42 -23.73 32.37 -9.69
CA VAL A 42 -24.43 33.65 -9.80
C VAL A 42 -24.52 34.26 -8.41
N VAL A 43 -23.92 35.44 -8.26
CA VAL A 43 -23.85 36.17 -6.99
C VAL A 43 -24.57 37.49 -7.12
N SER A 44 -25.39 37.82 -6.12
CA SER A 44 -26.04 39.14 -6.01
C SER A 44 -25.28 40.00 -5.01
N PHE A 45 -24.63 41.05 -5.52
CA PHE A 45 -24.00 42.09 -4.71
C PHE A 45 -25.07 43.12 -4.33
N GLN A 46 -25.40 43.21 -3.05
CA GLN A 46 -26.37 44.17 -2.53
C GLN A 46 -25.64 45.31 -1.81
N GLY A 47 -26.03 46.54 -2.10
CA GLY A 47 -25.50 47.72 -1.42
C GLY A 47 -26.52 48.84 -1.36
N ASP A 48 -26.21 49.89 -0.60
CA ASP A 48 -27.15 50.99 -0.32
C ASP A 48 -27.62 51.73 -1.59
N ALA A 49 -26.79 51.76 -2.63
CA ALA A 49 -27.11 52.40 -3.91
C ALA A 49 -27.85 51.48 -4.91
N GLY A 50 -27.90 50.17 -4.66
CA GLY A 50 -28.59 49.21 -5.51
C GLY A 50 -27.96 47.82 -5.52
N ASN A 51 -28.61 46.90 -6.24
CA ASN A 51 -28.22 45.50 -6.33
C ASN A 51 -27.66 45.19 -7.72
N VAL A 52 -26.61 44.36 -7.77
CA VAL A 52 -25.99 43.90 -9.01
C VAL A 52 -25.85 42.38 -8.95
N THR A 53 -26.56 41.67 -9.82
CA THR A 53 -26.42 40.22 -9.95
C THR A 53 -25.48 39.90 -11.10
N LEU A 54 -24.41 39.15 -10.80
CA LEU A 54 -23.35 38.80 -11.75
C LEU A 54 -23.18 37.29 -11.81
N ILE A 55 -22.93 36.78 -13.01
CA ILE A 55 -22.42 35.43 -13.21
C ILE A 55 -20.89 35.47 -13.17
N SER A 56 -20.27 34.48 -12.52
CA SER A 56 -18.83 34.32 -12.46
C SER A 56 -18.28 33.83 -13.81
N ASN A 57 -16.95 33.81 -13.93
CA ASN A 57 -16.29 33.01 -14.95
C ASN A 57 -16.47 31.51 -14.66
N ALA A 58 -16.31 30.67 -15.67
CA ALA A 58 -16.31 29.23 -15.51
C ALA A 58 -15.10 28.78 -14.67
N TYR A 59 -15.36 28.06 -13.58
CA TYR A 59 -14.36 27.44 -12.74
C TYR A 59 -13.85 26.16 -13.41
N SER A 60 -12.54 25.94 -13.34
CA SER A 60 -11.98 24.65 -13.76
C SER A 60 -12.37 23.58 -12.75
N PRO A 61 -12.86 22.41 -13.19
CA PRO A 61 -13.23 21.34 -12.27
C PRO A 61 -12.00 20.85 -11.50
N GLN A 62 -12.15 20.63 -10.20
CA GLN A 62 -11.14 19.91 -9.43
C GLN A 62 -11.18 18.44 -9.82
N LEU A 63 -10.12 17.99 -10.50
CA LEU A 63 -9.97 16.59 -10.89
C LEU A 63 -9.52 15.78 -9.68
N TYR A 64 -10.35 14.85 -9.23
CA TYR A 64 -9.97 13.86 -8.22
C TYR A 64 -9.39 12.62 -8.91
N SER A 65 -8.14 12.26 -8.59
CA SER A 65 -7.53 11.03 -9.07
C SER A 65 -8.18 9.82 -8.42
N THR A 66 -8.84 8.98 -9.21
CA THR A 66 -9.40 7.71 -8.73
C THR A 66 -8.28 6.67 -8.69
N GLY A 67 -7.66 6.48 -7.52
CA GLY A 67 -6.64 5.46 -7.33
C GLY A 67 -7.18 4.06 -7.62
N THR A 68 -6.55 3.32 -8.54
CA THR A 68 -7.05 2.02 -9.02
C THR A 68 -6.40 0.80 -8.35
N GLN A 69 -5.24 0.95 -7.69
CA GLN A 69 -4.43 -0.17 -7.21
C GLN A 69 -5.04 -1.00 -6.05
N PRO A 70 -5.71 -0.40 -5.04
CA PRO A 70 -6.27 -1.14 -3.91
C PRO A 70 -7.34 -2.14 -4.31
N LEU A 71 -8.30 -1.70 -5.12
CA LEU A 71 -9.44 -2.52 -5.55
C LEU A 71 -8.99 -3.66 -6.47
N GLN A 72 -8.01 -3.43 -7.34
CA GLN A 72 -7.49 -4.46 -8.25
C GLN A 72 -6.74 -5.59 -7.51
N THR A 73 -6.22 -5.33 -6.32
CA THR A 73 -5.39 -6.28 -5.56
C THR A 73 -6.22 -7.10 -4.54
N ALA A 74 -7.45 -6.67 -4.24
CA ALA A 74 -8.30 -7.26 -3.20
C ALA A 74 -8.62 -8.75 -3.35
N THR A 75 -8.60 -9.30 -4.57
CA THR A 75 -8.91 -10.72 -4.84
C THR A 75 -7.69 -11.56 -5.21
N LYS A 76 -6.48 -10.98 -5.23
CA LYS A 76 -5.26 -11.68 -5.67
C LYS A 76 -4.91 -12.88 -4.80
N ILE A 77 -5.18 -12.84 -3.48
CA ILE A 77 -4.94 -13.99 -2.60
C ILE A 77 -5.85 -15.17 -2.95
N LEU A 78 -7.14 -14.92 -3.17
CA LEU A 78 -8.07 -15.97 -3.62
C LEU A 78 -7.62 -16.56 -4.95
N PHE A 79 -7.16 -15.71 -5.88
CA PHE A 79 -6.56 -16.16 -7.13
C PHE A 79 -5.35 -17.07 -6.90
N TYR A 80 -4.39 -16.70 -6.05
CA TYR A 80 -3.22 -17.55 -5.77
C TYR A 80 -3.60 -18.87 -5.09
N LEU A 81 -4.60 -18.89 -4.21
CA LEU A 81 -5.12 -20.14 -3.61
C LEU A 81 -5.76 -21.05 -4.67
N ILE A 82 -6.55 -20.49 -5.60
CA ILE A 82 -7.12 -21.23 -6.72
C ILE A 82 -6.01 -21.77 -7.63
N VAL A 83 -5.01 -20.95 -7.97
CA VAL A 83 -3.83 -21.37 -8.75
C VAL A 83 -3.09 -22.50 -8.05
N ALA A 84 -2.88 -22.44 -6.74
CA ALA A 84 -2.24 -23.51 -5.98
C ALA A 84 -3.04 -24.81 -6.06
N THR A 85 -4.37 -24.78 -5.90
CA THR A 85 -5.20 -26.00 -6.06
C THR A 85 -5.16 -26.55 -7.48
N SER A 86 -5.15 -25.68 -8.50
CA SER A 86 -4.97 -26.08 -9.90
C SER A 86 -3.58 -26.68 -10.16
N ALA A 87 -2.52 -26.12 -9.58
CA ALA A 87 -1.15 -26.64 -9.70
C ALA A 87 -1.03 -28.04 -9.08
N VAL A 88 -1.70 -28.29 -7.94
CA VAL A 88 -1.79 -29.63 -7.34
C VAL A 88 -2.51 -30.61 -8.26
N LEU A 89 -3.65 -30.23 -8.84
CA LEU A 89 -4.37 -31.08 -9.81
C LEU A 89 -3.51 -31.40 -11.03
N VAL A 90 -2.82 -30.41 -11.58
CA VAL A 90 -1.91 -30.58 -12.73
C VAL A 90 -0.74 -31.49 -12.36
N PHE A 91 -0.13 -31.29 -11.19
CA PHE A 91 0.96 -32.13 -10.68
C PHE A 91 0.52 -33.59 -10.54
N VAL A 92 -0.64 -33.84 -9.93
CA VAL A 92 -1.18 -35.21 -9.78
C VAL A 92 -1.57 -35.80 -11.15
N GLY A 93 -2.04 -34.98 -12.09
CA GLY A 93 -2.30 -35.37 -13.47
C GLY A 93 -1.04 -35.84 -14.18
N PHE A 94 0.05 -35.06 -14.13
CA PHE A 94 1.34 -35.44 -14.69
C PHE A 94 1.93 -36.67 -14.01
N LEU A 95 1.81 -36.76 -12.68
CA LEU A 95 2.26 -37.94 -11.93
C LEU A 95 1.50 -39.19 -12.38
N SER A 96 0.17 -39.09 -12.53
CA SER A 96 -0.69 -40.17 -13.02
C SER A 96 -0.33 -40.59 -14.45
N LEU A 97 -0.05 -39.64 -15.35
CA LEU A 97 0.41 -39.90 -16.72
C LEU A 97 1.80 -40.55 -16.74
N GLY A 98 2.72 -40.11 -15.88
CA GLY A 98 4.04 -40.70 -15.72
C GLY A 98 3.97 -42.17 -15.30
N TYR A 99 3.15 -42.49 -14.28
CA TYR A 99 2.91 -43.87 -13.87
C TYR A 99 2.16 -44.68 -14.93
N ALA A 100 1.23 -44.09 -15.66
CA ALA A 100 0.58 -44.74 -16.80
C ALA A 100 1.59 -45.13 -17.90
N GLY A 101 2.57 -44.26 -18.17
CA GLY A 101 3.68 -44.53 -19.08
C GLY A 101 4.64 -45.61 -18.57
N LEU A 102 5.05 -45.53 -17.30
CA LEU A 102 5.91 -46.54 -16.64
C LEU A 102 5.28 -47.94 -16.66
N VAL A 103 3.96 -48.00 -16.56
CA VAL A 103 3.16 -49.24 -16.59
C VAL A 103 2.73 -49.64 -18.02
N ARG A 104 3.23 -48.95 -19.07
CA ARG A 104 2.93 -49.23 -20.49
C ARG A 104 1.42 -49.23 -20.80
N LEU A 105 0.68 -48.26 -20.25
CA LEU A 105 -0.77 -48.08 -20.41
C LEU A 105 -1.64 -49.25 -19.91
N ARG A 106 -1.10 -50.12 -19.03
CA ARG A 106 -1.85 -51.23 -18.41
C ARG A 106 -2.54 -50.79 -17.11
N PHE A 107 -3.59 -49.97 -17.22
CA PHE A 107 -4.37 -49.48 -16.06
C PHE A 107 -5.88 -49.41 -16.37
N LEU A 108 -6.74 -49.34 -15.34
CA LEU A 108 -8.18 -49.23 -15.52
C LEU A 108 -8.59 -47.77 -15.79
N GLY A 109 -8.86 -47.43 -17.06
CA GLY A 109 -9.25 -46.08 -17.46
C GLY A 109 -10.53 -45.54 -16.79
N ARG A 110 -11.43 -46.42 -16.33
CA ARG A 110 -12.66 -46.04 -15.59
C ARG A 110 -12.36 -45.25 -14.32
N ASN A 111 -11.22 -45.50 -13.68
CA ASN A 111 -10.80 -44.79 -12.45
C ASN A 111 -10.50 -43.30 -12.71
N LEU A 112 -10.11 -42.93 -13.94
CA LEU A 112 -9.84 -41.53 -14.31
C LEU A 112 -11.10 -40.66 -14.40
N LEU A 113 -12.29 -41.24 -14.60
CA LEU A 113 -13.55 -40.48 -14.65
C LEU A 113 -13.89 -39.79 -13.32
N PHE A 114 -13.30 -40.27 -12.22
CA PHE A 114 -13.49 -39.73 -10.88
C PHE A 114 -12.29 -38.89 -10.40
N PHE A 115 -11.38 -38.49 -11.31
CA PHE A 115 -10.15 -37.77 -11.01
C PHE A 115 -10.37 -36.56 -10.08
N ASN A 116 -11.18 -35.58 -10.49
CA ASN A 116 -11.41 -34.34 -9.71
C ASN A 116 -11.96 -34.64 -8.31
N ARG A 117 -12.85 -35.63 -8.20
CA ARG A 117 -13.49 -36.02 -6.94
C ARG A 117 -12.48 -36.68 -5.99
N ILE A 118 -11.71 -37.65 -6.47
CA ILE A 118 -10.77 -38.39 -5.63
C ILE A 118 -9.56 -37.52 -5.28
N VAL A 119 -8.95 -36.86 -6.28
CA VAL A 119 -7.77 -36.01 -6.08
C VAL A 119 -8.11 -34.78 -5.25
N GLY A 120 -9.30 -34.20 -5.43
CA GLY A 120 -9.83 -33.14 -4.58
C GLY A 120 -9.85 -33.47 -3.09
N ALA A 121 -10.40 -34.64 -2.77
CA ALA A 121 -10.50 -35.14 -1.41
C ALA A 121 -9.13 -35.40 -0.76
N VAL A 122 -8.22 -35.99 -1.54
CA VAL A 122 -6.98 -36.59 -1.05
C VAL A 122 -5.79 -35.63 -1.09
N TRP A 123 -5.65 -34.85 -2.16
CA TRP A 123 -4.47 -34.00 -2.40
C TRP A 123 -4.70 -32.52 -2.09
N ILE A 124 -5.92 -32.01 -2.31
CA ILE A 124 -6.25 -30.60 -2.06
C ILE A 124 -6.80 -30.40 -0.64
N GLY A 125 -7.68 -31.30 -0.20
CA GLY A 125 -8.37 -31.23 1.08
C GLY A 125 -9.67 -30.40 1.01
N ARG A 126 -10.59 -30.70 1.93
CA ARG A 126 -11.95 -30.15 1.93
C ARG A 126 -12.02 -28.62 2.00
N PRO A 127 -11.22 -27.91 2.83
CA PRO A 127 -11.34 -26.46 2.95
C PRO A 127 -10.95 -25.71 1.67
N LEU A 128 -9.86 -26.12 1.01
CA LEU A 128 -9.41 -25.51 -0.24
C LEU A 128 -10.33 -25.88 -1.42
N ALA A 129 -10.87 -27.10 -1.45
CA ALA A 129 -11.88 -27.51 -2.42
C ALA A 129 -13.19 -26.71 -2.24
N PHE A 130 -13.63 -26.49 -1.00
CA PHE A 130 -14.80 -25.66 -0.70
C PHE A 130 -14.58 -24.21 -1.11
N LEU A 131 -13.42 -23.63 -0.76
CA LEU A 131 -13.04 -22.28 -1.16
C LEU A 131 -13.08 -22.12 -2.69
N ARG A 132 -12.49 -23.07 -3.43
CA ARG A 132 -12.53 -23.09 -4.90
C ARG A 132 -13.97 -23.06 -5.44
N GLY A 133 -14.84 -23.92 -4.91
CA GLY A 133 -16.24 -23.94 -5.31
C GLY A 133 -17.01 -22.65 -4.97
N VAL A 134 -16.81 -22.08 -3.78
CA VAL A 134 -17.44 -20.83 -3.37
C VAL A 134 -16.96 -19.65 -4.20
N THR A 135 -15.67 -19.59 -4.55
CA THR A 135 -15.18 -18.52 -5.44
C THR A 135 -15.84 -18.56 -6.81
N ALA A 136 -16.13 -19.74 -7.35
CA ALA A 136 -16.91 -19.88 -8.58
C ALA A 136 -18.37 -19.44 -8.40
N ILE A 137 -19.01 -19.75 -7.25
CA ILE A 137 -20.36 -19.25 -6.92
C ILE A 137 -20.39 -17.72 -6.82
N LEU A 138 -19.37 -17.11 -6.20
CA LEU A 138 -19.23 -15.65 -6.13
C LEU A 138 -19.09 -15.07 -7.54
N LEU A 139 -18.24 -15.68 -8.37
CA LEU A 139 -18.10 -15.27 -9.78
C LEU A 139 -19.42 -15.38 -10.56
N LEU A 140 -20.23 -16.43 -10.37
CA LEU A 140 -21.57 -16.57 -10.98
C LEU A 140 -22.61 -15.61 -10.40
N SER A 141 -22.32 -15.00 -9.25
CA SER A 141 -23.19 -14.05 -8.57
C SER A 141 -22.75 -12.59 -8.79
N SER A 142 -21.72 -12.37 -9.62
CA SER A 142 -21.19 -11.05 -9.99
C SER A 142 -21.40 -10.75 -11.46
N ALA A 143 -21.86 -9.54 -11.76
CA ALA A 143 -22.05 -9.04 -13.11
C ALA A 143 -20.71 -8.88 -13.84
N ASN A 144 -20.71 -9.13 -15.14
CA ASN A 144 -19.59 -8.80 -16.03
C ASN A 144 -20.01 -7.62 -16.91
N ALA A 145 -19.34 -6.48 -16.75
CA ALA A 145 -19.63 -5.26 -17.48
C ALA A 145 -18.34 -4.69 -18.07
N SER A 146 -18.42 -4.27 -19.33
CA SER A 146 -17.34 -3.55 -20.03
C SER A 146 -17.73 -2.10 -20.21
N LEU A 147 -16.75 -1.19 -20.15
CA LEU A 147 -16.95 0.20 -20.55
C LEU A 147 -16.83 0.29 -22.07
N GLU A 148 -17.91 0.62 -22.75
CA GLU A 148 -17.93 0.78 -24.21
C GLU A 148 -18.09 2.27 -24.56
N THR A 149 -17.27 2.73 -25.51
CA THR A 149 -17.36 4.08 -26.07
C THR A 149 -18.07 4.03 -27.42
N HIS A 150 -19.27 4.60 -27.51
CA HIS A 150 -20.02 4.74 -28.76
C HIS A 150 -20.33 6.22 -29.02
N HIS A 151 -19.94 6.72 -30.21
CA HIS A 151 -20.22 8.09 -30.67
C HIS A 151 -19.84 9.20 -29.65
N GLY A 152 -18.70 9.05 -28.98
CA GLY A 152 -18.19 10.04 -28.01
C GLY A 152 -18.74 9.92 -26.58
N TYR A 153 -19.66 8.98 -26.31
CA TYR A 153 -20.16 8.70 -24.96
C TYR A 153 -19.70 7.34 -24.47
N SER A 154 -19.35 7.26 -23.17
CA SER A 154 -18.99 6.02 -22.50
C SER A 154 -20.18 5.48 -21.73
N ARG A 155 -20.47 4.18 -21.85
CA ARG A 155 -21.51 3.50 -21.05
C ARG A 155 -21.02 2.14 -20.57
N PHE A 156 -21.52 1.69 -19.42
CA PHE A 156 -21.38 0.29 -19.03
C PHE A 156 -22.31 -0.57 -19.88
N ALA A 157 -21.74 -1.50 -20.64
CA ALA A 157 -22.47 -2.52 -21.35
C ALA A 157 -22.34 -3.86 -20.61
N ALA A 158 -23.45 -4.58 -20.47
CA ALA A 158 -23.40 -5.94 -19.96
C ALA A 158 -22.67 -6.82 -20.99
N SER A 159 -21.57 -7.45 -20.57
CA SER A 159 -20.79 -8.37 -21.40
C SER A 159 -21.07 -9.80 -20.92
N PRO A 160 -22.11 -10.46 -21.45
CA PRO A 160 -22.45 -11.81 -21.02
C PRO A 160 -21.27 -12.74 -21.25
N ARG A 161 -21.00 -13.61 -20.27
CA ARG A 161 -19.89 -14.54 -20.34
C ARG A 161 -20.09 -15.49 -21.53
N PRO A 162 -19.04 -15.80 -22.30
CA PRO A 162 -19.16 -16.77 -23.38
C PRO A 162 -19.56 -18.12 -22.80
N TRP A 163 -20.38 -18.87 -23.52
CA TRP A 163 -20.95 -20.13 -23.04
C TRP A 163 -19.89 -21.12 -22.53
N LEU A 164 -18.70 -21.14 -23.15
CA LEU A 164 -17.58 -22.00 -22.72
C LEU A 164 -17.03 -21.58 -21.35
N ALA A 165 -16.91 -20.27 -21.09
CA ALA A 165 -16.49 -19.79 -19.77
C ALA A 165 -17.56 -20.11 -18.72
N SER A 166 -18.84 -19.90 -19.04
CA SER A 166 -19.95 -20.26 -18.14
C SER A 166 -19.96 -21.76 -17.84
N LEU A 167 -19.69 -22.61 -18.85
CA LEU A 167 -19.58 -24.07 -18.71
C LEU A 167 -18.49 -24.49 -17.71
N ILE A 168 -17.31 -23.84 -17.80
CA ILE A 168 -16.17 -24.08 -16.93
C ILE A 168 -16.48 -23.61 -15.51
N ILE A 169 -16.99 -22.39 -15.34
CA ILE A 169 -17.22 -21.78 -14.02
C ILE A 169 -18.35 -22.51 -13.27
N THR A 170 -19.42 -22.93 -13.95
CA THR A 170 -20.45 -23.76 -13.32
C THR A 170 -19.92 -25.14 -12.96
N GLY A 171 -18.96 -25.67 -13.73
CA GLY A 171 -18.19 -26.85 -13.38
C GLY A 171 -17.38 -26.64 -12.10
N GLU A 172 -16.67 -25.52 -11.98
CA GLU A 172 -15.93 -25.14 -10.77
C GLU A 172 -16.87 -24.95 -9.56
N ALA A 173 -18.09 -24.44 -9.76
CA ALA A 173 -19.05 -24.32 -8.66
C ALA A 173 -19.47 -25.68 -8.06
N THR A 174 -19.33 -26.78 -8.80
CA THR A 174 -19.66 -28.13 -8.29
C THR A 174 -18.67 -28.71 -7.28
N TRP A 175 -17.51 -28.06 -7.08
CA TRP A 175 -16.61 -28.43 -5.98
C TRP A 175 -17.31 -28.35 -4.61
N VAL A 176 -18.26 -27.42 -4.43
CA VAL A 176 -19.12 -27.38 -3.22
C VAL A 176 -19.98 -28.64 -3.11
N THR A 177 -20.59 -29.08 -4.22
CA THR A 177 -21.34 -30.34 -4.27
C THR A 177 -20.47 -31.56 -3.96
N TYR A 178 -19.20 -31.60 -4.39
CA TYR A 178 -18.27 -32.66 -3.98
C TYR A 178 -18.07 -32.67 -2.47
N VAL A 179 -17.76 -31.52 -1.86
CA VAL A 179 -17.56 -31.40 -0.40
C VAL A 179 -18.82 -31.80 0.38
N ILE A 180 -20.01 -31.38 -0.05
CA ILE A 180 -21.29 -31.79 0.57
C ILE A 180 -21.42 -33.32 0.53
N ASN A 181 -21.19 -33.94 -0.64
CA ASN A 181 -21.27 -35.38 -0.78
C ASN A 181 -20.26 -36.13 0.11
N GLU A 182 -19.04 -35.59 0.27
CA GLU A 182 -18.05 -36.18 1.18
C GLU A 182 -18.45 -36.10 2.65
N THR A 183 -19.06 -34.99 3.07
CA THR A 183 -19.50 -34.84 4.46
C THR A 183 -20.68 -35.77 4.77
N LEU A 184 -21.61 -35.93 3.82
CA LEU A 184 -22.74 -36.84 3.94
C LEU A 184 -22.35 -38.31 3.88
N LEU A 185 -21.19 -38.66 3.33
CA LEU A 185 -20.68 -40.03 3.24
C LEU A 185 -20.73 -40.78 4.58
N VAL A 186 -20.44 -40.10 5.69
CA VAL A 186 -20.47 -40.69 7.04
C VAL A 186 -21.85 -41.27 7.38
N LEU A 187 -22.92 -40.64 6.88
CA LEU A 187 -24.30 -41.01 7.12
C LEU A 187 -24.86 -41.96 6.05
N THR A 188 -24.50 -41.73 4.79
CA THR A 188 -25.15 -42.38 3.64
C THR A 188 -24.43 -43.64 3.13
N ARG A 189 -23.14 -43.81 3.46
CA ARG A 189 -22.30 -44.98 3.13
C ARG A 189 -22.44 -45.42 1.67
N ASP A 190 -22.84 -46.67 1.41
CA ASP A 190 -22.91 -47.29 0.08
C ASP A 190 -23.84 -46.57 -0.89
N ALA A 191 -24.87 -45.88 -0.39
CA ALA A 191 -25.79 -45.09 -1.23
C ALA A 191 -25.07 -43.97 -2.01
N THR A 192 -23.95 -43.48 -1.49
CA THR A 192 -23.12 -42.42 -2.09
C THR A 192 -22.66 -42.73 -3.51
N THR A 193 -22.40 -44.01 -3.79
CA THR A 193 -21.97 -44.45 -5.14
C THR A 193 -22.99 -44.13 -6.22
N PHE A 194 -24.28 -44.18 -5.88
CA PHE A 194 -25.38 -44.01 -6.83
C PHE A 194 -25.84 -42.56 -6.93
N TYR A 195 -26.08 -41.88 -5.79
CA TYR A 195 -26.63 -40.52 -5.85
C TYR A 195 -25.58 -39.46 -6.17
N SER A 196 -24.31 -39.66 -5.78
CA SER A 196 -23.33 -38.58 -5.82
C SER A 196 -22.91 -38.14 -7.25
N PRO A 197 -22.69 -39.04 -8.23
CA PRO A 197 -22.47 -38.63 -9.62
C PRO A 197 -23.70 -37.93 -10.22
N LEU A 198 -24.90 -38.41 -9.90
CA LEU A 198 -26.17 -37.81 -10.34
C LEU A 198 -26.32 -36.39 -9.78
N THR A 199 -26.07 -36.20 -8.49
CA THR A 199 -26.12 -34.88 -7.84
C THR A 199 -25.17 -33.91 -8.51
N SER A 200 -23.91 -34.27 -8.72
CA SER A 200 -22.94 -33.36 -9.35
C SER A 200 -23.31 -33.00 -10.79
N CYS A 201 -23.82 -33.95 -11.56
CA CYS A 201 -24.28 -33.70 -12.94
C CYS A 201 -25.53 -32.81 -12.98
N LEU A 202 -26.53 -33.09 -12.13
CA LEU A 202 -27.75 -32.29 -12.04
C LEU A 202 -27.48 -30.89 -11.51
N SER A 203 -26.66 -30.76 -10.45
CA SER A 203 -26.24 -29.46 -9.92
C SER A 203 -25.51 -28.66 -11.00
N TRP A 204 -24.56 -29.25 -11.72
CA TRP A 204 -23.87 -28.59 -12.83
C TRP A 204 -24.84 -28.09 -13.91
N LEU A 205 -25.75 -28.95 -14.37
CA LEU A 205 -26.73 -28.62 -15.41
C LEU A 205 -27.67 -27.50 -14.97
N ILE A 206 -28.20 -27.58 -13.75
CA ILE A 206 -29.10 -26.57 -13.19
C ILE A 206 -28.37 -25.22 -13.07
N LEU A 207 -27.15 -25.21 -12.51
CA LEU A 207 -26.36 -23.98 -12.38
C LEU A 207 -26.05 -23.37 -13.76
N PHE A 208 -25.72 -24.20 -14.76
CA PHE A 208 -25.47 -23.76 -16.13
C PHE A 208 -26.71 -23.17 -16.79
N CYS A 209 -27.88 -23.81 -16.65
CA CYS A 209 -29.13 -23.28 -17.17
C CYS A 209 -29.51 -21.94 -16.52
N ILE A 210 -29.33 -21.81 -15.19
CA ILE A 210 -29.66 -20.58 -14.45
C ILE A 210 -28.71 -19.44 -14.85
N GLU A 211 -27.43 -19.72 -15.12
CA GLU A 211 -26.48 -18.72 -15.62
C GLU A 211 -26.84 -18.22 -17.02
N LEU A 212 -27.28 -19.11 -17.91
CA LEU A 212 -27.70 -18.74 -19.26
C LEU A 212 -29.05 -18.00 -19.28
N SER A 213 -30.00 -18.38 -18.41
CA SER A 213 -31.36 -17.83 -18.42
C SER A 213 -31.48 -16.52 -17.63
N SER A 214 -30.65 -16.32 -16.61
CA SER A 214 -30.75 -15.19 -15.68
C SER A 214 -29.35 -14.75 -15.21
N PRO A 215 -28.59 -14.03 -16.05
CA PRO A 215 -27.30 -13.45 -15.68
C PRO A 215 -27.48 -12.24 -14.74
N VAL A 216 -26.50 -12.01 -13.87
CA VAL A 216 -26.51 -10.86 -12.94
C VAL A 216 -26.12 -9.58 -13.68
N SER A 217 -26.90 -8.50 -13.50
CA SER A 217 -26.62 -7.16 -14.04
C SER A 217 -26.12 -6.20 -12.96
N VAL A 218 -25.39 -5.16 -13.38
CA VAL A 218 -24.98 -4.06 -12.48
C VAL A 218 -26.19 -3.16 -12.22
N THR A 219 -26.48 -2.88 -10.96
CA THR A 219 -27.53 -1.93 -10.57
C THR A 219 -26.91 -0.75 -9.83
N ALA A 220 -27.42 0.46 -10.06
CA ALA A 220 -26.97 1.66 -9.38
C ALA A 220 -28.18 2.43 -8.84
N THR A 221 -28.08 2.94 -7.62
CA THR A 221 -29.06 3.86 -7.04
C THR A 221 -28.38 5.20 -6.78
N LEU A 222 -29.00 6.29 -7.22
CA LEU A 222 -28.55 7.64 -6.93
C LEU A 222 -29.42 8.19 -5.79
N ALA A 223 -28.80 8.45 -4.65
CA ALA A 223 -29.43 9.03 -3.47
C ALA A 223 -28.44 9.98 -2.81
N ARG A 224 -28.52 11.26 -3.17
CA ARG A 224 -27.59 12.29 -2.67
C ARG A 224 -28.01 12.77 -1.29
N THR A 225 -27.11 12.61 -0.34
CA THR A 225 -27.19 13.15 1.01
C THR A 225 -25.90 13.91 1.29
N CYS A 226 -26.00 15.19 1.64
CA CYS A 226 -24.84 16.04 1.91
C CYS A 226 -24.97 16.64 3.32
N VAL A 227 -23.86 16.69 4.05
CA VAL A 227 -23.75 17.34 5.35
C VAL A 227 -22.64 18.37 5.26
N GLY A 228 -22.88 19.59 5.76
CA GLY A 228 -21.85 20.62 5.86
C GLY A 228 -20.94 20.39 7.06
N THR A 229 -19.63 20.45 6.82
CA THR A 229 -18.58 20.44 7.85
C THR A 229 -18.18 21.88 8.11
N ASP A 230 -18.30 22.33 9.38
CA ASP A 230 -18.00 23.70 9.82
C ASP A 230 -18.70 24.81 9.01
N MET A 231 -19.95 24.56 8.57
CA MET A 231 -20.84 25.49 7.83
C MET A 231 -20.34 25.96 6.45
N ASP A 232 -19.13 26.47 6.33
CA ASP A 232 -18.56 27.07 5.11
C ASP A 232 -17.24 26.42 4.64
N PHE A 233 -16.70 25.46 5.40
CA PHE A 233 -15.40 24.85 5.09
C PHE A 233 -15.49 23.70 4.07
N ALA A 234 -16.40 22.74 4.25
CA ALA A 234 -16.53 21.58 3.35
C ALA A 234 -17.95 20.98 3.33
N LEU A 235 -18.24 20.20 2.29
CA LEU A 235 -19.47 19.40 2.17
C LEU A 235 -19.10 17.92 2.02
N SER A 236 -19.58 17.08 2.93
CA SER A 236 -19.47 15.62 2.81
C SER A 236 -20.74 15.07 2.16
N CYS A 237 -20.62 14.54 0.95
CA CYS A 237 -21.75 14.07 0.15
C CYS A 237 -21.65 12.58 -0.20
N SER A 238 -22.62 11.78 0.23
CA SER A 238 -22.85 10.43 -0.30
C SER A 238 -23.89 10.50 -1.41
N SER A 239 -23.53 10.16 -2.65
CA SER A 239 -24.38 10.39 -3.83
C SER A 239 -25.08 9.14 -4.38
N GLY A 240 -24.59 7.93 -4.12
CA GLY A 240 -25.20 6.71 -4.65
C GLY A 240 -24.42 5.43 -4.34
N VAL A 241 -25.03 4.29 -4.65
CA VAL A 241 -24.45 2.95 -4.45
C VAL A 241 -24.50 2.18 -5.77
N VAL A 242 -23.37 1.59 -6.16
CA VAL A 242 -23.27 0.68 -7.33
C VAL A 242 -23.13 -0.75 -6.82
N ALA A 243 -24.12 -1.59 -7.09
CA ALA A 243 -24.11 -3.01 -6.78
C ALA A 243 -23.68 -3.84 -8.00
N VAL A 244 -22.55 -4.54 -7.88
CA VAL A 244 -21.96 -5.37 -8.94
C VAL A 244 -22.30 -6.86 -8.76
N GLY A 245 -22.90 -7.25 -7.64
CA GLY A 245 -23.24 -8.65 -7.36
C GLY A 245 -24.45 -8.81 -6.46
N SER A 246 -24.93 -10.06 -6.36
CA SER A 246 -26.16 -10.41 -5.64
C SER A 246 -25.93 -11.47 -4.57
N LEU A 247 -26.10 -11.10 -3.29
CA LEU A 247 -26.02 -12.03 -2.17
C LEU A 247 -27.18 -13.05 -2.18
N THR A 248 -28.34 -12.66 -2.71
CA THR A 248 -29.49 -13.57 -2.86
C THR A 248 -29.18 -14.67 -3.87
N ARG A 249 -28.45 -14.35 -4.96
CA ARG A 249 -27.97 -15.33 -5.93
C ARG A 249 -27.00 -16.32 -5.29
N VAL A 250 -26.02 -15.85 -4.50
CA VAL A 250 -25.07 -16.72 -3.79
C VAL A 250 -25.80 -17.78 -2.95
N TRP A 251 -26.73 -17.34 -2.09
CA TRP A 251 -27.50 -18.26 -1.26
C TRP A 251 -28.39 -19.19 -2.08
N ALA A 252 -29.02 -18.70 -3.15
CA ALA A 252 -29.81 -19.53 -4.04
C ALA A 252 -28.97 -20.67 -4.65
N LEU A 253 -27.77 -20.37 -5.16
CA LEU A 253 -26.90 -21.40 -5.75
C LEU A 253 -26.44 -22.44 -4.71
N VAL A 254 -26.13 -22.02 -3.49
CA VAL A 254 -25.76 -22.93 -2.39
C VAL A 254 -26.95 -23.82 -1.98
N VAL A 255 -28.13 -23.23 -1.80
CA VAL A 255 -29.36 -23.96 -1.44
C VAL A 255 -29.76 -24.94 -2.54
N ILE A 256 -29.62 -24.57 -3.82
CA ILE A 256 -29.89 -25.48 -4.94
C ILE A 256 -28.95 -26.69 -4.89
N GLN A 257 -27.66 -26.49 -4.68
CA GLN A 257 -26.71 -27.60 -4.59
C GLN A 257 -27.03 -28.54 -3.41
N ALA A 258 -27.34 -27.99 -2.23
CA ALA A 258 -27.73 -28.78 -1.07
C ALA A 258 -29.08 -29.51 -1.29
N GLY A 259 -30.07 -28.82 -1.87
CA GLY A 259 -31.38 -29.37 -2.18
C GLY A 259 -31.31 -30.51 -3.21
N VAL A 260 -30.54 -30.33 -4.28
CA VAL A 260 -30.31 -31.37 -5.29
C VAL A 260 -29.62 -32.59 -4.67
N ALA A 261 -28.68 -32.39 -3.74
CA ALA A 261 -28.05 -33.50 -3.01
C ALA A 261 -29.07 -34.29 -2.18
N MET A 262 -29.93 -33.62 -1.43
CA MET A 262 -30.98 -34.26 -0.62
C MET A 262 -32.02 -34.99 -1.47
N VAL A 263 -32.49 -34.38 -2.56
CA VAL A 263 -33.48 -34.98 -3.47
C VAL A 263 -32.88 -36.19 -4.20
N SER A 264 -31.64 -36.08 -4.70
CA SER A 264 -30.94 -37.19 -5.34
C SER A 264 -30.73 -38.35 -4.38
N PHE A 265 -30.37 -38.06 -3.12
CA PHE A 265 -30.24 -39.06 -2.06
C PHE A 265 -31.57 -39.76 -1.78
N ALA A 266 -32.66 -39.02 -1.63
CA ALA A 266 -33.99 -39.59 -1.37
C ALA A 266 -34.47 -40.47 -2.54
N LEU A 267 -34.37 -39.99 -3.78
CA LEU A 267 -34.75 -40.73 -4.98
C LEU A 267 -33.92 -42.00 -5.17
N CYS A 268 -32.59 -41.91 -5.06
CA CYS A 268 -31.72 -43.07 -5.19
C CYS A 268 -31.92 -44.07 -4.05
N SER A 269 -32.19 -43.61 -2.82
CA SER A 269 -32.48 -44.48 -1.68
C SER A 269 -33.81 -45.24 -1.88
N ILE A 270 -34.83 -44.60 -2.47
CA ILE A 270 -36.12 -45.24 -2.78
C ILE A 270 -35.96 -46.26 -3.92
N VAL A 271 -35.25 -45.91 -4.99
CA VAL A 271 -35.01 -46.78 -6.15
C VAL A 271 -34.12 -47.97 -5.77
N HIS A 272 -33.05 -47.74 -5.01
CA HIS A 272 -32.14 -48.79 -4.55
C HIS A 272 -32.85 -49.80 -3.64
N ARG A 273 -33.68 -49.32 -2.69
CA ARG A 273 -34.51 -50.19 -1.83
C ARG A 273 -35.56 -50.98 -2.59
N ARG A 274 -36.06 -50.48 -3.72
CA ARG A 274 -37.14 -51.11 -4.52
C ARG A 274 -36.64 -52.08 -5.58
N TRP A 275 -35.48 -51.83 -6.21
CA TRP A 275 -35.04 -52.58 -7.40
C TRP A 275 -33.78 -53.43 -7.19
N PHE A 276 -32.89 -53.09 -6.25
CA PHE A 276 -31.62 -53.78 -6.07
C PHE A 276 -31.47 -54.37 -4.66
N ARG A 277 -32.12 -55.52 -4.42
CA ARG A 277 -31.78 -56.44 -3.30
C ARG A 277 -30.68 -57.42 -3.71
N ARG A 278 -29.53 -56.94 -4.19
CA ARG A 278 -28.36 -57.81 -4.36
C ARG A 278 -27.31 -57.41 -3.34
N PRO A 279 -26.76 -58.34 -2.55
CA PRO A 279 -25.57 -58.05 -1.77
C PRO A 279 -24.46 -57.71 -2.77
N ALA A 280 -23.94 -56.48 -2.71
CA ALA A 280 -22.67 -56.17 -3.34
C ALA A 280 -21.64 -57.16 -2.80
N ARG A 281 -20.82 -57.75 -3.68
CA ARG A 281 -19.66 -58.56 -3.26
C ARG A 281 -18.85 -57.72 -2.27
N ARG A 282 -18.85 -58.13 -0.99
CA ARG A 282 -17.95 -57.61 0.02
C ARG A 282 -16.57 -58.18 -0.29
N CYS A 283 -15.72 -57.42 -0.98
CA CYS A 283 -14.31 -57.50 -0.63
C CYS A 283 -14.19 -56.72 0.68
N ASP A 284 -13.50 -57.27 1.68
CA ASP A 284 -13.26 -56.55 2.92
C ASP A 284 -12.48 -55.25 2.62
N ASP A 285 -12.85 -54.17 3.31
CA ASP A 285 -12.38 -52.82 3.01
C ASP A 285 -10.89 -52.68 3.38
N SER A 286 -10.07 -52.16 2.45
CA SER A 286 -8.68 -51.81 2.78
C SER A 286 -8.63 -50.51 3.59
N LEU A 287 -8.01 -50.57 4.78
CA LEU A 287 -7.87 -49.42 5.69
C LEU A 287 -6.94 -48.31 5.16
N LEU A 288 -6.17 -48.59 4.10
CA LEU A 288 -5.20 -47.65 3.50
C LEU A 288 -5.83 -46.73 2.44
N VAL A 289 -7.01 -47.09 1.93
CA VAL A 289 -7.71 -46.32 0.91
C VAL A 289 -8.73 -45.40 1.60
N SER A 290 -8.81 -44.12 1.19
CA SER A 290 -9.79 -43.20 1.79
C SER A 290 -11.20 -43.63 1.42
N GLY A 291 -12.19 -43.35 2.29
CA GLY A 291 -13.58 -43.78 2.06
C GLY A 291 -14.15 -43.36 0.69
N ILE A 292 -13.77 -42.19 0.15
CA ILE A 292 -14.21 -41.78 -1.18
C ILE A 292 -13.50 -42.53 -2.31
N ALA A 293 -12.21 -42.83 -2.15
CA ALA A 293 -11.46 -43.61 -3.13
C ALA A 293 -11.97 -45.06 -3.14
N HIS A 294 -12.30 -45.62 -1.98
CA HIS A 294 -12.87 -46.96 -1.87
C HIS A 294 -14.19 -47.11 -2.64
N LEU A 295 -15.07 -46.11 -2.55
CA LEU A 295 -16.39 -46.14 -3.19
C LEU A 295 -16.35 -45.97 -4.71
N PHE A 296 -15.38 -45.21 -5.25
CA PHE A 296 -15.35 -44.86 -6.67
C PHE A 296 -14.27 -45.58 -7.48
N LEU A 297 -13.23 -46.14 -6.85
CA LEU A 297 -12.21 -46.92 -7.55
C LEU A 297 -12.73 -48.33 -7.89
N CYS A 298 -12.53 -48.72 -9.14
CA CYS A 298 -12.73 -50.08 -9.60
C CYS A 298 -11.50 -50.92 -9.26
N THR A 299 -11.71 -52.02 -8.53
CA THR A 299 -10.68 -53.00 -8.21
C THR A 299 -10.39 -53.92 -9.39
N HIS A 300 -9.18 -54.47 -9.44
CA HIS A 300 -8.79 -55.43 -10.47
C HIS A 300 -9.43 -56.81 -10.20
N ALA A 301 -9.65 -57.62 -11.25
CA ALA A 301 -10.33 -58.92 -11.17
C ALA A 301 -9.63 -59.95 -10.25
N THR A 302 -8.38 -59.69 -9.87
CA THR A 302 -7.55 -60.48 -8.96
C THR A 302 -7.79 -60.18 -7.48
N SER A 303 -8.71 -59.27 -7.15
CA SER A 303 -9.04 -58.95 -5.76
C SER A 303 -9.80 -60.09 -5.10
N SER A 304 -9.40 -60.48 -3.90
CA SER A 304 -10.02 -61.54 -3.09
C SER A 304 -10.61 -60.94 -1.80
N GLU A 305 -11.17 -61.77 -0.91
CA GLU A 305 -11.63 -61.32 0.41
C GLU A 305 -10.45 -60.86 1.30
N GLU A 306 -9.23 -61.35 1.05
CA GLU A 306 -8.04 -61.05 1.86
C GLU A 306 -7.12 -59.97 1.26
N VAL A 307 -7.26 -59.67 -0.05
CA VAL A 307 -6.34 -58.77 -0.78
C VAL A 307 -7.11 -57.82 -1.70
N TYR A 308 -6.95 -56.51 -1.47
CA TYR A 308 -7.49 -55.42 -2.29
C TYR A 308 -6.48 -55.03 -3.37
N THR A 309 -6.82 -55.24 -4.65
CA THR A 309 -5.87 -55.00 -5.76
C THR A 309 -6.29 -53.81 -6.63
N ILE A 310 -5.39 -52.84 -6.78
CA ILE A 310 -5.57 -51.64 -7.62
C ILE A 310 -4.34 -51.39 -8.50
N ASP A 311 -4.53 -50.71 -9.62
CA ASP A 311 -3.42 -50.32 -10.51
C ASP A 311 -2.60 -49.15 -9.96
N HIS A 312 -1.37 -48.96 -10.43
CA HIS A 312 -0.50 -47.89 -9.93
C HIS A 312 -1.06 -46.47 -10.17
N VAL A 313 -1.86 -46.27 -11.22
CA VAL A 313 -2.50 -44.97 -11.49
C VAL A 313 -3.58 -44.73 -10.44
N ALA A 314 -4.42 -45.72 -10.14
CA ALA A 314 -5.37 -45.69 -9.04
C ALA A 314 -4.71 -45.47 -7.67
N CYS A 315 -3.50 -46.00 -7.44
CA CYS A 315 -2.72 -45.70 -6.23
C CYS A 315 -2.43 -44.19 -6.11
N ILE A 316 -1.91 -43.57 -7.18
CA ILE A 316 -1.62 -42.12 -7.19
C ILE A 316 -2.89 -41.28 -6.95
N LEU A 317 -4.01 -41.63 -7.61
CA LEU A 317 -5.29 -40.97 -7.36
C LEU A 317 -5.69 -41.08 -5.88
N SER A 318 -5.49 -42.26 -5.29
CA SER A 318 -5.78 -42.52 -3.89
C SER A 318 -4.73 -41.96 -2.90
N GLY A 319 -3.69 -41.25 -3.35
CA GLY A 319 -2.65 -40.68 -2.48
C GLY A 319 -1.61 -41.69 -1.97
N LEU A 320 -1.54 -42.88 -2.58
CA LEU A 320 -0.55 -43.91 -2.30
C LEU A 320 0.51 -43.87 -3.40
N VAL A 321 1.75 -43.48 -3.04
CA VAL A 321 2.85 -43.39 -4.00
C VAL A 321 3.73 -44.64 -3.87
N PRO A 322 3.73 -45.56 -4.86
CA PRO A 322 4.61 -46.72 -4.85
C PRO A 322 6.05 -46.29 -5.16
N LEU A 323 6.98 -46.60 -4.26
CA LEU A 323 8.40 -46.26 -4.36
C LEU A 323 9.24 -47.53 -4.35
N ARG A 324 10.34 -47.56 -5.11
CA ARG A 324 11.27 -48.69 -5.11
C ARG A 324 12.67 -48.20 -4.77
N VAL A 325 13.21 -48.67 -3.64
CA VAL A 325 14.57 -48.32 -3.19
C VAL A 325 15.39 -49.59 -3.13
N GLY A 326 16.29 -49.76 -4.09
CA GLY A 326 17.04 -51.01 -4.27
C GLY A 326 16.11 -52.20 -4.59
N LYS A 327 16.22 -53.28 -3.81
CA LYS A 327 15.39 -54.49 -3.97
C LYS A 327 14.04 -54.43 -3.24
N GLN A 328 13.86 -53.50 -2.30
CA GLN A 328 12.65 -53.40 -1.48
C GLN A 328 11.65 -52.41 -2.09
N ALA A 329 10.38 -52.81 -2.13
CA ALA A 329 9.28 -51.92 -2.50
C ALA A 329 8.70 -51.26 -1.24
N TYR A 330 8.34 -49.98 -1.38
CA TYR A 330 7.74 -49.16 -0.34
C TYR A 330 6.49 -48.48 -0.88
N THR A 331 5.59 -48.09 0.00
CA THR A 331 4.44 -47.26 -0.34
C THR A 331 4.38 -46.07 0.61
N PHE A 332 4.42 -44.88 0.03
CA PHE A 332 4.25 -43.65 0.78
C PHE A 332 2.76 -43.28 0.77
N ASP A 333 2.14 -43.31 1.95
CA ASP A 333 0.78 -42.83 2.17
C ASP A 333 0.84 -41.33 2.48
N LEU A 334 0.38 -40.51 1.53
CA LEU A 334 0.35 -39.06 1.65
C LEU A 334 -0.60 -38.58 2.76
N LYS A 335 -1.70 -39.30 3.01
CA LYS A 335 -2.76 -38.87 3.95
C LYS A 335 -2.32 -39.06 5.39
N LEU A 336 -1.77 -40.24 5.68
CA LEU A 336 -1.25 -40.59 7.00
C LEU A 336 0.22 -40.16 7.17
N TRP A 337 0.88 -39.72 6.09
CA TRP A 337 2.29 -39.32 6.04
C TRP A 337 3.23 -40.45 6.53
N LEU A 338 2.94 -41.69 6.11
CA LEU A 338 3.62 -42.92 6.53
C LEU A 338 4.33 -43.62 5.35
N ILE A 339 5.47 -44.25 5.63
CA ILE A 339 6.11 -45.20 4.71
C ILE A 339 5.80 -46.62 5.18
N LEU A 340 5.20 -47.41 4.30
CA LEU A 340 4.88 -48.82 4.51
C LEU A 340 5.78 -49.68 3.63
N VAL A 341 6.26 -50.80 4.17
CA VAL A 341 7.00 -51.81 3.41
C VAL A 341 5.99 -52.61 2.58
N ASP A 342 6.29 -52.82 1.30
CA ASP A 342 5.43 -53.57 0.38
C ASP A 342 5.98 -54.96 0.12
N ASP A 343 5.50 -55.93 0.90
CA ASP A 343 5.90 -57.33 0.79
C ASP A 343 4.90 -58.17 -0.03
N LEU A 344 3.74 -57.61 -0.38
CA LEU A 344 2.63 -58.33 -1.04
C LEU A 344 2.62 -58.16 -2.55
N SER A 345 3.11 -57.04 -3.07
CA SER A 345 2.98 -56.72 -4.50
C SER A 345 4.03 -57.47 -5.33
N THR A 346 3.58 -58.47 -6.09
CA THR A 346 4.44 -59.31 -6.94
C THR A 346 4.55 -58.82 -8.39
N SER A 347 3.62 -57.96 -8.84
CA SER A 347 3.53 -57.44 -10.20
C SER A 347 4.08 -56.02 -10.33
N SER A 348 4.71 -55.69 -11.46
CA SER A 348 5.24 -54.36 -11.75
C SER A 348 4.17 -53.32 -12.12
N PHE A 349 2.88 -53.71 -12.18
CA PHE A 349 1.78 -52.82 -12.60
C PHE A 349 0.56 -52.85 -11.67
N LEU A 350 0.46 -53.83 -10.77
CA LEU A 350 -0.62 -53.93 -9.78
C LEU A 350 -0.06 -53.76 -8.38
N LYS A 351 -0.82 -53.05 -7.55
CA LYS A 351 -0.58 -52.88 -6.12
C LYS A 351 -1.53 -53.78 -5.36
N MET A 352 -0.97 -54.61 -4.48
CA MET A 352 -1.74 -55.46 -3.58
C MET A 352 -1.76 -54.82 -2.18
N LEU A 353 -2.94 -54.54 -1.66
CA LEU A 353 -3.16 -53.97 -0.33
C LEU A 353 -3.83 -55.01 0.57
N PRO A 354 -3.41 -55.14 1.84
CA PRO A 354 -4.01 -56.09 2.76
C PRO A 354 -5.45 -55.67 3.13
N CYS A 355 -6.36 -56.64 3.20
CA CYS A 355 -7.68 -56.49 3.81
C CYS A 355 -7.67 -57.18 5.18
N PRO A 356 -7.74 -56.43 6.30
CA PRO A 356 -7.80 -57.06 7.60
C PRO A 356 -9.17 -57.72 7.82
N SER A 357 -9.20 -59.05 8.00
CA SER A 357 -10.42 -59.75 8.40
C SER A 357 -10.63 -59.60 9.91
N LEU A 358 -11.79 -59.03 10.32
CA LEU A 358 -12.21 -58.95 11.73
C LEU A 358 -12.74 -60.31 12.25
N ALA A 359 -12.16 -61.42 11.82
CA ALA A 359 -12.49 -62.73 12.34
C ALA A 359 -11.90 -62.87 13.74
N PHE A 360 -12.73 -62.70 14.77
CA PHE A 360 -12.42 -63.08 16.14
C PHE A 360 -12.18 -64.60 16.19
N HIS A 361 -10.96 -65.05 15.89
CA HIS A 361 -10.56 -66.44 16.10
C HIS A 361 -10.48 -66.68 17.61
N SER A 362 -11.60 -67.08 18.20
CA SER A 362 -11.60 -67.71 19.51
C SER A 362 -10.83 -69.03 19.40
N HIS A 363 -9.58 -69.04 19.86
CA HIS A 363 -8.85 -70.27 20.13
C HIS A 363 -9.52 -70.98 21.33
N VAL A 364 -10.60 -71.70 21.07
CA VAL A 364 -11.06 -72.78 21.94
C VAL A 364 -10.41 -74.06 21.42
N PRO A 365 -9.44 -74.66 22.13
CA PRO A 365 -8.89 -75.94 21.72
C PRO A 365 -9.96 -77.02 21.90
N ARG A 366 -10.55 -77.46 20.78
CA ARG A 366 -11.33 -78.71 20.71
C ARG A 366 -10.36 -79.89 20.90
N ARG A 367 -10.36 -80.49 22.08
CA ARG A 367 -9.80 -81.83 22.29
C ARG A 367 -10.94 -82.84 22.27
N ALA A 368 -10.85 -83.78 21.33
CA ALA A 368 -11.78 -84.88 21.17
C ALA A 368 -11.67 -85.89 22.32
N SER A 369 -12.84 -86.30 22.80
CA SER A 369 -13.23 -87.57 23.44
C SER A 369 -12.15 -88.53 23.95
N THR A 370 -12.19 -88.84 25.25
CA THR A 370 -12.21 -90.23 25.74
C THR A 370 -12.59 -90.31 27.23
N LEU A 371 -13.49 -91.26 27.53
CA LEU A 371 -13.85 -91.90 28.81
C LEU A 371 -14.53 -91.12 29.96
N SER A 372 -15.84 -91.37 30.03
CA SER A 372 -16.66 -91.87 31.16
C SER A 372 -16.07 -91.99 32.59
N ASN A 373 -16.97 -91.67 33.52
CA ASN A 373 -17.07 -92.05 34.95
C ASN A 373 -16.16 -91.32 35.94
N ILE A 374 -16.76 -90.44 36.76
CA ILE A 374 -17.10 -90.72 38.17
C ILE A 374 -17.89 -89.53 38.76
N SER A 375 -18.82 -89.89 39.62
CA SER A 375 -19.87 -89.18 40.35
C SER A 375 -19.47 -88.01 41.26
N HIS A 376 -20.45 -87.12 41.47
CA HIS A 376 -20.81 -86.38 42.70
C HIS A 376 -19.68 -85.90 43.63
N VAL A 377 -19.52 -84.58 43.79
CA VAL A 377 -19.49 -83.88 45.11
C VAL A 377 -19.83 -82.39 44.89
N SER A 378 -20.72 -81.86 45.73
CA SER A 378 -21.20 -80.47 45.83
C SER A 378 -20.23 -79.56 46.61
N PRO A 379 -20.41 -78.22 46.58
CA PRO A 379 -19.33 -77.26 46.75
C PRO A 379 -19.14 -76.85 48.21
N SER A 380 -17.89 -76.75 48.66
CA SER A 380 -17.43 -75.74 49.64
C SER A 380 -15.97 -75.99 50.00
N ARG A 381 -15.24 -74.92 50.28
CA ARG A 381 -13.85 -74.89 50.78
C ARG A 381 -12.73 -75.01 49.73
N LEU A 382 -12.75 -74.14 48.73
CA LEU A 382 -11.49 -73.74 48.07
C LEU A 382 -11.50 -72.27 47.63
N GLN A 383 -12.14 -71.40 48.40
CA GLN A 383 -12.28 -69.97 48.07
C GLN A 383 -11.62 -69.03 49.09
N SER A 384 -10.95 -69.55 50.12
CA SER A 384 -10.28 -68.74 51.15
C SER A 384 -8.75 -68.79 51.12
N ALA A 385 -8.14 -69.59 50.23
CA ALA A 385 -6.68 -69.72 50.14
C ALA A 385 -6.02 -68.94 48.97
N LEU A 386 -6.78 -68.57 47.93
CA LEU A 386 -6.25 -67.81 46.78
C LEU A 386 -6.38 -66.29 46.92
N LEU A 387 -7.23 -65.79 47.83
CA LEU A 387 -7.38 -64.34 48.08
C LEU A 387 -6.31 -63.75 49.03
N LYS A 388 -5.46 -64.57 49.65
CA LYS A 388 -4.38 -64.09 50.54
C LYS A 388 -3.00 -63.97 49.88
N ARG A 389 -2.87 -64.34 48.59
CA ARG A 389 -1.60 -64.20 47.84
C ARG A 389 -1.59 -63.04 46.84
N ALA A 390 -2.69 -62.30 46.73
CA ALA A 390 -2.83 -61.13 45.84
C ALA A 390 -2.57 -59.77 46.52
N SER A 391 -2.31 -59.74 47.84
CA SER A 391 -2.11 -58.49 48.59
C SER A 391 -0.64 -58.13 48.86
N MET A 392 0.32 -58.74 48.16
CA MET A 392 1.76 -58.53 48.37
C MET A 392 2.50 -57.95 47.13
N PHE A 393 1.81 -57.18 46.29
CA PHE A 393 2.40 -56.37 45.20
C PHE A 393 1.60 -55.06 45.02
N VAL A 394 1.51 -54.22 46.06
CA VAL A 394 0.82 -52.92 45.99
C VAL A 394 1.61 -51.76 46.63
N PRO A 395 2.86 -51.48 46.19
CA PRO A 395 3.37 -50.10 46.25
C PRO A 395 3.44 -49.41 44.87
N ASP A 396 3.65 -50.17 43.79
CA ASP A 396 3.91 -49.59 42.45
C ASP A 396 2.64 -49.25 41.66
N ALA A 397 1.53 -49.97 41.87
CA ALA A 397 0.26 -49.69 41.21
C ALA A 397 -0.37 -48.36 41.69
N ALA A 398 -0.24 -48.05 42.99
CA ALA A 398 -0.74 -46.80 43.56
C ALA A 398 0.09 -45.57 43.12
N LYS A 399 1.42 -45.72 42.99
CA LYS A 399 2.29 -44.68 42.41
C LYS A 399 1.97 -44.46 40.93
N LYS A 400 1.83 -45.51 40.13
CA LYS A 400 1.44 -45.41 38.71
C LYS A 400 0.06 -44.78 38.52
N ALA A 401 -0.93 -45.13 39.35
CA ALA A 401 -2.26 -44.54 39.30
C ALA A 401 -2.30 -43.05 39.70
N ARG A 402 -1.48 -42.63 40.67
CA ARG A 402 -1.31 -41.21 41.02
C ARG A 402 -0.63 -40.42 39.90
N VAL A 403 0.42 -40.97 39.29
CA VAL A 403 1.12 -40.34 38.15
C VAL A 403 0.19 -40.23 36.94
N ALA A 404 -0.61 -41.25 36.65
CA ALA A 404 -1.63 -41.19 35.61
C ALA A 404 -2.69 -40.10 35.90
N HIS A 405 -3.17 -39.99 37.14
CA HIS A 405 -4.10 -38.90 37.54
C HIS A 405 -3.50 -37.51 37.36
N VAL A 406 -2.22 -37.32 37.68
CA VAL A 406 -1.53 -36.05 37.45
C VAL A 406 -1.49 -35.71 35.96
N TRP A 407 -1.11 -36.66 35.10
CA TRP A 407 -1.09 -36.42 33.66
C TRP A 407 -2.47 -36.16 33.07
N MET A 408 -3.53 -36.82 33.57
CA MET A 408 -4.91 -36.54 33.15
C MET A 408 -5.32 -35.11 33.49
N VAL A 409 -5.08 -34.66 34.73
CA VAL A 409 -5.38 -33.27 35.12
C VAL A 409 -4.56 -32.27 34.30
N LEU A 410 -3.28 -32.56 34.04
CA LEU A 410 -2.42 -31.73 33.18
C LEU A 410 -2.91 -31.68 31.72
N GLY A 411 -3.38 -32.80 31.18
CA GLY A 411 -3.95 -32.87 29.82
C GLY A 411 -5.21 -32.03 29.68
N LEU A 412 -6.12 -32.11 30.67
CA LEU A 412 -7.32 -31.25 30.72
C LEU A 412 -6.95 -29.77 30.87
N GLY A 413 -6.00 -29.46 31.76
CA GLY A 413 -5.49 -28.11 31.95
C GLY A 413 -4.85 -27.53 30.68
N TYR A 414 -4.09 -28.33 29.94
CA TYR A 414 -3.49 -27.95 28.66
C TYR A 414 -4.55 -27.64 27.59
N ILE A 415 -5.63 -28.42 27.51
CA ILE A 415 -6.73 -28.17 26.58
C ILE A 415 -7.41 -26.83 26.89
N ILE A 416 -7.71 -26.56 28.16
CA ILE A 416 -8.29 -25.27 28.59
C ILE A 416 -7.35 -24.11 28.27
N ALA A 417 -6.05 -24.25 28.59
CA ALA A 417 -5.04 -23.25 28.29
C ALA A 417 -4.86 -23.01 26.78
N SER A 418 -4.95 -24.06 25.96
CA SER A 418 -4.85 -23.98 24.50
C SER A 418 -6.05 -23.26 23.88
N ILE A 419 -7.27 -23.50 24.38
CA ILE A 419 -8.47 -22.76 23.97
C ILE A 419 -8.33 -21.30 24.36
N PHE A 420 -7.98 -21.01 25.61
CA PHE A 420 -7.82 -19.64 26.11
C PHE A 420 -6.73 -18.88 25.35
N GLY A 421 -5.58 -19.52 25.10
CA GLY A 421 -4.50 -18.96 24.29
C GLY A 421 -4.96 -18.66 22.86
N SER A 422 -5.66 -19.61 22.21
CA SER A 422 -6.15 -19.42 20.85
C SER A 422 -7.16 -18.27 20.73
N ILE A 423 -8.06 -18.09 21.71
CA ILE A 423 -9.02 -16.97 21.76
C ILE A 423 -8.30 -15.65 22.06
N SER A 424 -7.34 -15.66 22.99
CA SER A 424 -6.53 -14.47 23.32
C SER A 424 -5.73 -14.00 22.11
N TYR A 425 -5.19 -14.93 21.31
CA TYR A 425 -4.43 -14.58 20.12
C TYR A 425 -5.32 -13.98 19.04
N LEU A 426 -6.59 -14.38 18.92
CA LEU A 426 -7.52 -13.69 18.02
C LEU A 426 -7.64 -12.21 18.34
N GLN A 427 -7.70 -11.84 19.62
CA GLN A 427 -7.76 -10.43 20.02
C GLN A 427 -6.47 -9.67 19.67
N VAL A 428 -5.30 -10.27 19.92
CA VAL A 428 -4.00 -9.67 19.57
C VAL A 428 -3.83 -9.54 18.06
N SER A 429 -4.13 -10.61 17.31
CA SER A 429 -4.02 -10.63 15.85
C SER A 429 -5.00 -9.67 15.17
N ARG A 430 -6.20 -9.46 15.72
CA ARG A 430 -7.17 -8.48 15.18
C ARG A 430 -6.61 -7.06 15.13
N ILE A 431 -5.85 -6.66 16.16
CA ILE A 431 -5.28 -5.31 16.24
C ILE A 431 -4.12 -5.20 15.24
N ASN A 432 -3.19 -6.16 15.25
CA ASN A 432 -2.01 -6.12 14.37
C ASN A 432 -2.32 -6.39 12.88
N LEU A 433 -3.40 -7.12 12.58
CA LEU A 433 -3.89 -7.41 11.23
C LEU A 433 -5.05 -6.48 10.83
N SER A 434 -5.00 -5.21 11.24
CA SER A 434 -6.00 -4.21 10.87
C SER A 434 -5.80 -3.65 9.45
N ASN A 435 -4.56 -3.66 8.96
CA ASN A 435 -4.14 -3.18 7.64
C ASN A 435 -2.99 -4.02 7.05
N ASP A 436 -2.75 -3.88 5.75
CA ASP A 436 -1.73 -4.64 5.00
C ASP A 436 -0.29 -4.19 5.29
N LEU A 437 -0.13 -3.07 6.02
CA LEU A 437 1.16 -2.61 6.55
C LEU A 437 1.59 -3.43 7.78
N PHE A 438 0.68 -4.19 8.38
CA PHE A 438 0.86 -4.90 9.65
C PHE A 438 1.20 -3.97 10.82
N TRP A 439 0.73 -2.71 10.76
CA TRP A 439 0.93 -1.70 11.78
C TRP A 439 -0.37 -1.46 12.54
N ALA A 440 -0.44 -1.96 13.76
CA ALA A 440 -1.63 -2.03 14.61
C ALA A 440 -2.56 -0.80 14.62
N THR A 441 -1.98 0.39 14.80
CA THR A 441 -2.69 1.65 15.04
C THR A 441 -2.58 2.62 13.86
N PHE A 442 -2.06 2.18 12.72
CA PHE A 442 -1.94 3.03 11.54
C PHE A 442 -3.30 3.29 10.89
N ASN A 443 -3.66 4.55 10.79
CA ASN A 443 -4.85 5.04 10.08
C ASN A 443 -4.47 6.21 9.16
N THR A 444 -5.32 6.45 8.16
CA THR A 444 -5.11 7.53 7.18
C THR A 444 -5.26 8.91 7.80
N THR A 445 -6.27 9.09 8.66
CA THR A 445 -6.63 10.39 9.25
C THR A 445 -5.74 10.80 10.42
N GLY A 446 -5.11 9.83 11.10
CA GLY A 446 -4.21 10.06 12.23
C GLY A 446 -2.75 9.98 11.82
N ALA A 447 -2.24 8.74 11.71
CA ALA A 447 -0.83 8.43 11.49
C ALA A 447 -0.31 8.95 10.15
N HIS A 448 -1.01 8.69 9.04
CA HIS A 448 -0.58 9.18 7.73
C HIS A 448 -0.66 10.71 7.65
N ALA A 449 -1.76 11.34 8.08
CA ALA A 449 -1.87 12.80 8.13
C ALA A 449 -0.77 13.46 8.96
N PHE A 450 -0.40 12.88 10.11
CA PHE A 450 0.70 13.35 10.94
C PHE A 450 2.03 13.27 10.20
N ILE A 451 2.38 12.09 9.66
CA ILE A 451 3.64 11.86 8.95
C ILE A 451 3.73 12.78 7.72
N ALA A 452 2.64 12.91 6.96
CA ALA A 452 2.63 13.67 5.73
C ALA A 452 2.80 15.18 5.97
N ASN A 453 2.08 15.75 6.93
CA ASN A 453 2.23 17.16 7.29
C ASN A 453 3.62 17.46 7.86
N TRP A 454 4.15 16.57 8.72
CA TRP A 454 5.50 16.74 9.26
C TRP A 454 6.57 16.62 8.16
N LEU A 455 6.47 15.64 7.26
CA LEU A 455 7.41 15.47 6.13
C LEU A 455 7.37 16.68 5.19
N ASN A 456 6.19 17.17 4.82
CA ASN A 456 6.08 18.36 3.96
C ASN A 456 6.74 19.59 4.60
N GLU A 457 6.57 19.79 5.91
CA GLU A 457 7.27 20.85 6.65
C GLU A 457 8.79 20.68 6.60
N GLN A 458 9.31 19.47 6.87
CA GLN A 458 10.75 19.21 6.84
C GLN A 458 11.37 19.40 5.46
N LEU A 459 10.69 18.93 4.41
CA LEU A 459 11.17 19.06 3.03
C LEU A 459 11.29 20.52 2.59
N VAL A 460 10.31 21.35 2.96
CA VAL A 460 10.33 22.80 2.71
C VAL A 460 11.44 23.50 3.50
N LEU A 461 11.68 23.07 4.75
CA LEU A 461 12.79 23.54 5.59
C LEU A 461 14.18 23.05 5.10
N GLY A 462 14.25 22.32 3.99
CA GLY A 462 15.52 21.89 3.37
C GLY A 462 16.09 20.58 3.91
N ASN A 463 15.38 19.90 4.80
CA ASN A 463 15.76 18.61 5.36
C ASN A 463 15.45 17.47 4.40
N THR A 464 16.30 17.30 3.39
CA THR A 464 16.10 16.37 2.26
C THR A 464 16.75 15.00 2.46
N THR A 465 17.71 14.88 3.37
CA THR A 465 18.41 13.62 3.68
C THR A 465 18.57 13.46 5.20
N MET A 466 17.96 12.42 5.76
CA MET A 466 18.07 12.07 7.18
C MET A 466 18.15 10.53 7.32
N PRO A 467 19.36 9.97 7.49
CA PRO A 467 19.50 8.55 7.76
C PRO A 467 19.15 8.24 9.22
N ASN A 468 18.52 7.09 9.47
CA ASN A 468 18.22 6.56 10.81
C ASN A 468 17.44 7.55 11.71
N LEU A 469 16.40 8.17 11.15
CA LEU A 469 15.47 8.98 11.92
C LEU A 469 14.66 8.06 12.85
N ALA A 470 14.68 8.38 14.15
CA ALA A 470 13.84 7.71 15.13
C ALA A 470 12.43 8.31 15.08
N LEU A 471 11.41 7.48 14.85
CA LEU A 471 10.05 7.95 14.56
C LEU A 471 9.33 8.57 15.78
N ASP A 472 9.91 8.45 16.97
CA ASP A 472 9.46 9.08 18.22
C ASP A 472 9.94 10.53 18.41
N LYS A 473 10.84 11.03 17.55
CA LYS A 473 11.30 12.43 17.55
C LYS A 473 10.39 13.40 16.80
N PRO A 474 9.86 13.06 15.60
CA PRO A 474 8.89 13.89 14.91
C PRO A 474 7.73 14.32 15.82
N SER A 475 7.37 15.60 15.72
CA SER A 475 6.27 16.14 16.50
C SER A 475 5.56 17.25 15.74
N ALA A 476 4.25 17.36 15.97
CA ALA A 476 3.40 18.34 15.28
C ALA A 476 2.42 18.97 16.28
N MET A 477 2.18 20.27 16.12
CA MET A 477 1.45 21.10 17.08
C MET A 477 -0.07 21.10 16.85
N GLN A 478 -0.62 19.96 16.43
CA GLN A 478 -2.05 19.79 16.15
C GLN A 478 -2.53 18.40 16.57
N SER A 479 -3.84 18.28 16.77
CA SER A 479 -4.49 16.99 17.00
C SER A 479 -4.77 16.31 15.67
N PHE A 480 -4.58 15.00 15.63
CA PHE A 480 -4.92 14.14 14.49
C PHE A 480 -5.96 13.08 14.87
N ALA A 481 -6.84 13.43 15.82
CA ALA A 481 -7.93 12.56 16.28
C ALA A 481 -9.24 12.74 15.50
N ALA A 482 -9.27 13.66 14.53
CA ALA A 482 -10.46 13.96 13.75
C ALA A 482 -10.81 12.81 12.76
N PRO A 483 -12.11 12.62 12.44
CA PRO A 483 -12.55 11.59 11.49
C PRO A 483 -12.17 11.93 10.05
N GLU A 484 -11.90 13.20 9.76
CA GLU A 484 -11.38 13.69 8.48
C GLU A 484 -10.07 14.43 8.76
N ALA A 485 -9.10 14.27 7.87
CA ALA A 485 -7.82 14.95 7.99
C ALA A 485 -7.33 15.43 6.63
N VAL A 486 -6.54 16.50 6.67
CA VAL A 486 -5.98 17.16 5.50
C VAL A 486 -4.46 17.11 5.57
N VAL A 487 -3.84 16.84 4.43
CA VAL A 487 -2.42 17.02 4.19
C VAL A 487 -2.22 18.38 3.55
N LEU A 488 -1.41 19.22 4.19
CA LEU A 488 -1.04 20.54 3.71
C LEU A 488 0.30 20.47 2.98
N SER A 489 0.37 21.08 1.81
CA SER A 489 1.60 21.21 1.02
C SER A 489 1.70 22.60 0.40
N SER A 490 2.92 23.09 0.17
CA SER A 490 3.13 24.38 -0.47
C SER A 490 2.82 24.32 -1.96
N VAL A 491 2.06 25.30 -2.46
CA VAL A 491 1.73 25.44 -3.89
C VAL A 491 2.95 25.80 -4.74
N SER A 492 3.94 26.47 -4.16
CA SER A 492 5.20 26.86 -4.83
C SER A 492 6.30 25.81 -4.70
N TYR A 493 6.03 24.68 -4.04
CA TYR A 493 7.04 23.63 -3.83
C TYR A 493 7.63 23.11 -5.16
N GLY A 494 6.83 23.04 -6.22
CA GLY A 494 7.31 22.71 -7.57
C GLY A 494 8.31 23.72 -8.14
N ALA A 495 8.06 25.02 -7.94
CA ALA A 495 9.00 26.08 -8.33
C ALA A 495 10.30 25.98 -7.53
N TYR A 496 10.20 25.80 -6.21
CA TYR A 496 11.38 25.56 -5.38
C TYR A 496 12.20 24.35 -5.88
N LEU A 497 11.54 23.20 -6.11
CA LEU A 497 12.20 21.98 -6.59
C LEU A 497 12.95 22.22 -7.91
N GLN A 498 12.33 22.92 -8.85
CA GLN A 498 12.90 23.24 -10.16
C GLN A 498 14.13 24.16 -10.07
N HIS A 499 14.04 25.23 -9.28
CA HIS A 499 15.09 26.26 -9.25
C HIS A 499 16.25 25.93 -8.30
N GLU A 500 16.06 25.02 -7.34
CA GLU A 500 17.09 24.64 -6.36
C GLU A 500 17.58 23.20 -6.56
N PRO A 501 16.95 22.15 -5.98
CA PRO A 501 17.52 20.80 -5.98
C PRO A 501 17.63 20.19 -7.39
N LEU A 502 16.79 20.60 -8.35
CA LEU A 502 16.77 20.04 -9.70
C LEU A 502 17.46 20.93 -10.75
N SER A 503 18.10 22.02 -10.32
CA SER A 503 18.88 22.91 -11.19
C SER A 503 20.28 22.38 -11.52
N GLY A 504 20.70 21.26 -10.91
CA GLY A 504 21.99 20.64 -11.15
C GLY A 504 22.07 19.98 -12.54
N ILE A 505 23.21 20.16 -13.23
CA ILE A 505 23.44 19.72 -14.63
C ILE A 505 22.97 18.29 -14.90
N THR A 506 23.35 17.33 -14.06
CA THR A 506 23.00 15.91 -14.24
C THR A 506 21.50 15.65 -14.14
N ALA A 507 20.80 16.33 -13.21
CA ALA A 507 19.36 16.22 -13.06
C ALA A 507 18.64 16.88 -14.24
N THR A 508 19.13 18.03 -14.70
CA THR A 508 18.61 18.75 -15.87
C THR A 508 18.76 17.94 -17.15
N ILE A 509 19.94 17.38 -17.45
CA ILE A 509 20.16 16.56 -18.66
C ILE A 509 19.19 15.38 -18.68
N ARG A 510 19.02 14.70 -17.53
CA ARG A 510 18.03 13.63 -17.40
C ARG A 510 16.62 14.14 -17.68
N GLY A 511 16.28 15.32 -17.17
CA GLY A 511 14.96 15.91 -17.36
C GLY A 511 14.68 16.36 -18.79
N LEU A 512 15.65 17.00 -19.47
CA LEU A 512 15.53 17.40 -20.87
C LEU A 512 15.31 16.19 -21.77
N ARG A 513 16.01 15.07 -21.53
CA ARG A 513 15.87 13.82 -22.29
C ARG A 513 14.52 13.12 -22.12
N VAL A 514 13.80 13.40 -21.05
CA VAL A 514 12.44 12.86 -20.79
C VAL A 514 11.35 13.88 -21.17
N THR A 515 11.71 15.15 -21.36
CA THR A 515 10.77 16.19 -21.74
C THR A 515 10.31 15.99 -23.17
N ASP A 516 9.00 16.11 -23.41
CA ASP A 516 8.44 16.11 -24.76
C ASP A 516 9.08 17.23 -25.59
N ALA A 517 9.70 16.85 -26.71
CA ALA A 517 10.43 17.75 -27.59
C ALA A 517 9.54 18.86 -28.17
N CYS A 518 8.24 18.61 -28.36
CA CYS A 518 7.29 19.66 -28.80
C CYS A 518 7.04 20.71 -27.70
N GLN A 519 7.29 20.37 -26.44
CA GLN A 519 7.22 21.29 -25.30
C GLN A 519 8.53 22.02 -25.03
N ALA A 520 9.64 21.67 -25.70
CA ALA A 520 10.94 22.24 -25.43
C ALA A 520 11.01 23.78 -25.65
N PRO A 521 10.42 24.37 -26.71
CA PRO A 521 10.35 25.83 -26.84
C PRO A 521 9.53 26.53 -25.77
N TRP A 522 8.68 25.81 -25.05
CA TRP A 522 7.92 26.35 -23.93
C TRP A 522 8.72 26.39 -22.64
N ILE A 523 9.93 25.80 -22.56
CA ILE A 523 10.84 26.00 -21.43
C ILE A 523 11.12 27.50 -21.31
N PHE A 524 10.75 28.10 -20.19
CA PHE A 524 10.71 29.54 -20.05
C PHE A 524 12.11 30.14 -19.83
N SER A 525 12.85 30.27 -20.92
CA SER A 525 14.18 30.88 -20.94
C SER A 525 14.34 31.79 -22.15
N PRO A 526 14.68 33.07 -21.97
CA PRO A 526 15.16 33.91 -23.07
C PRO A 526 16.61 33.54 -23.36
N TYR A 527 16.82 32.80 -24.45
CA TYR A 527 18.15 32.38 -24.85
C TYR A 527 19.03 33.57 -25.22
N CYS A 528 20.24 33.58 -24.69
CA CYS A 528 21.27 34.56 -24.99
C CYS A 528 22.15 34.11 -26.15
N PHE A 529 22.42 32.81 -26.25
CA PHE A 529 23.36 32.25 -27.21
C PHE A 529 22.78 30.98 -27.84
N VAL A 530 23.14 30.72 -29.09
CA VAL A 530 22.82 29.44 -29.74
C VAL A 530 23.69 28.33 -29.16
N ASP A 531 24.99 28.59 -29.02
CA ASP A 531 26.03 27.59 -28.73
C ASP A 531 26.81 27.90 -27.45
N PHE A 532 27.43 26.87 -26.84
CA PHE A 532 28.24 27.02 -25.62
C PHE A 532 29.52 27.84 -25.82
N THR A 533 30.03 27.95 -27.05
CA THR A 533 31.20 28.78 -27.35
C THR A 533 30.86 30.26 -27.52
N ARG A 534 29.56 30.61 -27.49
CA ARG A 534 29.03 31.98 -27.58
C ARG A 534 29.35 32.65 -28.92
N THR A 535 29.39 31.87 -30.01
CA THR A 535 29.62 32.41 -31.35
C THR A 535 28.42 33.15 -31.92
N TRP A 536 27.20 32.68 -31.65
CA TRP A 536 25.96 33.33 -32.13
C TRP A 536 25.10 33.82 -30.97
N SER A 537 24.85 35.13 -30.95
CA SER A 537 23.99 35.81 -29.97
C SER A 537 22.53 35.80 -30.43
N LEU A 538 21.60 35.64 -29.48
CA LEU A 538 20.14 35.63 -29.66
C LEU A 538 19.43 36.76 -28.88
N ALA A 539 20.20 37.65 -28.24
CA ALA A 539 19.63 38.71 -27.43
C ALA A 539 18.78 39.69 -28.27
N ASN A 540 17.56 39.99 -27.80
CA ASN A 540 16.64 40.88 -28.51
C ASN A 540 17.01 42.38 -28.46
N SER A 541 17.98 42.77 -27.61
CA SER A 541 18.48 44.14 -27.47
C SER A 541 19.97 44.14 -27.11
N ALA A 542 20.70 45.21 -27.47
CA ALA A 542 22.13 45.36 -27.12
C ALA A 542 22.37 45.44 -25.60
N ARG A 543 21.41 45.99 -24.83
CA ARG A 543 21.47 46.04 -23.36
C ARG A 543 21.27 44.65 -22.76
N ARG A 544 20.33 43.86 -23.31
CA ARG A 544 20.13 42.47 -22.92
C ARG A 544 21.38 41.63 -23.22
N GLU A 545 22.00 41.85 -24.37
CA GLU A 545 23.25 41.18 -24.77
C GLU A 545 24.38 41.44 -23.77
N THR A 546 24.54 42.68 -23.33
CA THR A 546 25.52 43.03 -22.27
C THR A 546 25.20 42.28 -20.97
N ARG A 547 23.92 42.17 -20.59
CA ARG A 547 23.49 41.42 -19.41
C ARG A 547 23.69 39.90 -19.57
N CYS A 548 23.57 39.34 -20.77
CA CYS A 548 23.86 37.93 -21.02
C CYS A 548 25.31 37.54 -20.69
N GLN A 549 26.26 38.47 -20.79
CA GLN A 549 27.66 38.21 -20.49
C GLN A 549 27.91 37.92 -19.00
N SER A 550 27.06 38.42 -18.09
CA SER A 550 27.14 38.12 -16.66
C SER A 550 26.40 36.82 -16.25
N MET A 551 25.66 36.19 -17.17
CA MET A 551 24.83 35.01 -16.91
C MET A 551 25.46 33.70 -17.43
N THR A 552 26.73 33.74 -17.84
CA THR A 552 27.39 32.66 -18.61
C THR A 552 27.52 31.32 -17.88
N THR A 553 27.41 31.31 -16.55
CA THR A 553 27.44 30.07 -15.74
C THR A 553 26.13 29.28 -15.78
N ASN A 554 25.04 29.87 -16.26
CA ASN A 554 23.72 29.25 -16.33
C ASN A 554 23.51 28.55 -17.68
N GLY A 555 23.29 27.24 -17.70
CA GLY A 555 23.05 26.47 -18.92
C GLY A 555 21.75 26.85 -19.65
N ALA A 556 20.77 27.43 -18.95
CA ALA A 556 19.46 27.75 -19.53
C ALA A 556 19.49 28.88 -20.56
N ILE A 557 20.55 29.71 -20.60
CA ILE A 557 20.67 30.78 -21.59
C ILE A 557 21.22 30.31 -22.94
N TYR A 558 21.63 29.05 -23.04
CA TYR A 558 22.22 28.46 -24.23
C TYR A 558 21.24 27.50 -24.89
N LEU A 559 20.88 27.72 -26.15
CA LEU A 559 19.96 26.83 -26.87
C LEU A 559 20.53 25.42 -27.09
N GLU A 560 21.85 25.32 -27.27
CA GLU A 560 22.60 24.05 -27.39
C GLU A 560 22.30 23.08 -26.26
N SER A 561 22.11 23.58 -25.03
CA SER A 561 21.78 22.74 -23.87
C SER A 561 20.52 21.89 -24.08
N VAL A 562 19.50 22.48 -24.73
CA VAL A 562 18.21 21.86 -24.99
C VAL A 562 18.29 20.98 -26.23
N VAL A 563 18.75 21.54 -27.36
CA VAL A 563 18.75 20.84 -28.66
C VAL A 563 19.56 19.53 -28.60
N ARG A 564 20.70 19.54 -27.88
CA ARG A 564 21.55 18.35 -27.68
C ARG A 564 20.96 17.26 -26.80
N ASN A 565 19.87 17.54 -26.08
CA ASN A 565 19.32 16.64 -25.06
C ASN A 565 17.86 16.28 -25.28
N ILE A 566 17.20 16.81 -26.30
CA ILE A 566 15.83 16.41 -26.68
C ILE A 566 15.85 15.45 -27.86
N ASN A 567 14.70 14.81 -28.12
CA ASN A 567 14.51 14.08 -29.36
C ASN A 567 14.32 15.09 -30.52
N TYR A 568 15.37 15.29 -31.31
CA TYR A 568 15.36 16.27 -32.39
C TYR A 568 14.33 15.95 -33.48
N ASP A 569 14.13 14.68 -33.84
CA ASP A 569 13.15 14.30 -34.87
C ASP A 569 11.72 14.71 -34.46
N ALA A 570 11.38 14.54 -33.18
CA ALA A 570 10.10 14.98 -32.62
C ALA A 570 10.02 16.52 -32.52
N PHE A 571 11.13 17.19 -32.21
CA PHE A 571 11.21 18.65 -32.22
C PHE A 571 10.97 19.21 -33.63
N ASP A 572 11.64 18.66 -34.65
CA ASP A 572 11.56 19.09 -36.04
C ASP A 572 10.13 18.94 -36.59
N ALA A 573 9.43 17.86 -36.23
CA ALA A 573 8.03 17.65 -36.60
C ALA A 573 7.09 18.76 -36.10
N CYS A 574 7.38 19.37 -34.95
CA CYS A 574 6.56 20.42 -34.34
C CYS A 574 7.03 21.85 -34.69
N TRP A 575 8.35 22.07 -34.75
CA TRP A 575 8.97 23.40 -34.78
C TRP A 575 9.98 23.60 -35.91
N GLY A 576 10.27 22.58 -36.72
CA GLY A 576 11.29 22.58 -37.77
C GLY A 576 11.24 23.80 -38.69
N PRO A 577 10.10 24.13 -39.32
CA PRO A 577 9.99 25.30 -40.20
C PRO A 577 10.30 26.63 -39.49
N SER A 578 9.78 26.82 -38.28
CA SER A 578 10.03 28.04 -37.50
C SER A 578 11.49 28.12 -37.02
N PHE A 579 12.07 27.00 -36.61
CA PHE A 579 13.47 26.90 -36.20
C PHE A 579 14.43 27.17 -37.38
N GLU A 580 14.07 26.71 -38.57
CA GLU A 580 14.81 26.96 -39.80
C GLU A 580 14.84 28.46 -40.14
N ILE A 581 13.69 29.14 -40.06
CA ILE A 581 13.58 30.60 -40.27
C ILE A 581 14.36 31.35 -39.18
N ALA A 582 14.12 31.02 -37.91
CA ALA A 582 14.69 31.75 -36.79
C ALA A 582 16.22 31.64 -36.71
N ILE A 583 16.77 30.44 -36.94
CA ILE A 583 18.16 30.12 -36.57
C ILE A 583 18.88 29.35 -37.67
N ALA A 584 18.36 28.18 -38.10
CA ALA A 584 19.17 27.23 -38.86
C ALA A 584 19.62 27.78 -40.23
N SER A 585 18.78 28.57 -40.91
CA SER A 585 19.10 29.19 -42.20
C SER A 585 20.32 30.12 -42.14
N GLU A 586 20.45 30.92 -41.07
CA GLU A 586 21.62 31.77 -40.85
C GLU A 586 22.86 30.93 -40.54
N LEU A 587 22.74 29.93 -39.66
CA LEU A 587 23.87 29.06 -39.29
C LEU A 587 24.44 28.30 -40.49
N ARG A 588 23.59 27.87 -41.43
CA ARG A 588 24.00 27.17 -42.67
C ARG A 588 24.90 28.00 -43.59
N ARG A 589 24.97 29.33 -43.41
CA ARG A 589 25.86 30.22 -44.17
C ARG A 589 27.34 30.06 -43.79
N SER A 590 27.63 29.45 -42.63
CA SER A 590 28.99 29.25 -42.13
C SER A 590 29.33 27.76 -41.98
N ASP A 591 30.62 27.40 -42.11
CA ASP A 591 31.09 26.02 -41.89
C ASP A 591 30.90 25.59 -40.42
N ALA A 592 31.19 26.50 -39.49
CA ALA A 592 30.99 26.27 -38.05
C ALA A 592 29.51 26.01 -37.71
N GLY A 593 28.58 26.77 -38.30
CA GLY A 593 27.15 26.60 -38.05
C GLY A 593 26.58 25.30 -38.63
N ARG A 594 27.05 24.87 -39.80
CA ARG A 594 26.71 23.54 -40.35
C ARG A 594 27.21 22.40 -39.45
N ALA A 595 28.46 22.47 -39.00
CA ALA A 595 29.00 21.48 -38.07
C ALA A 595 28.24 21.44 -36.74
N TRP A 596 27.85 22.61 -36.19
CA TRP A 596 27.06 22.68 -34.97
C TRP A 596 25.66 22.06 -35.14
N LEU A 597 24.99 22.33 -36.27
CA LEU A 597 23.69 21.71 -36.58
C LEU A 597 23.84 20.19 -36.69
N ASP A 598 24.81 19.69 -37.44
CA ASP A 598 25.02 18.25 -37.61
C ASP A 598 25.31 17.53 -36.27
N ILE A 599 26.12 18.15 -35.40
CA ILE A 599 26.48 17.58 -34.10
C ILE A 599 25.33 17.69 -33.08
N SER A 600 24.66 18.84 -33.01
CA SER A 600 23.69 19.13 -31.95
C SER A 600 22.32 18.50 -32.22
N THR A 601 22.00 18.23 -33.49
CA THR A 601 20.75 17.57 -33.91
C THR A 601 20.88 16.05 -34.05
N ALA A 602 22.11 15.51 -33.96
CA ALA A 602 22.33 14.08 -33.91
C ALA A 602 21.68 13.46 -32.65
N VAL A 603 21.21 12.22 -32.76
CA VAL A 603 20.38 11.55 -31.74
C VAL A 603 21.03 11.57 -30.34
N SER A 604 20.42 12.33 -29.41
CA SER A 604 20.77 12.48 -27.99
C SER A 604 21.09 11.18 -27.23
N ALA A 605 20.58 10.04 -27.70
CA ALA A 605 20.74 8.73 -27.06
C ALA A 605 22.17 8.15 -27.14
N ALA A 606 23.08 8.75 -27.93
CA ALA A 606 24.42 8.23 -28.13
C ALA A 606 25.39 8.47 -26.96
N LEU A 607 25.17 9.51 -26.13
CA LEU A 607 26.09 9.91 -25.06
C LEU A 607 25.53 9.64 -23.66
N SER A 608 26.39 9.17 -22.75
CA SER A 608 26.02 9.01 -21.34
C SER A 608 25.73 10.38 -20.69
N ILE A 609 24.87 10.39 -19.66
CA ILE A 609 24.56 11.63 -18.91
C ILE A 609 25.83 12.21 -18.27
N ALA A 610 26.78 11.35 -17.88
CA ALA A 610 28.02 11.77 -17.25
C ALA A 610 28.93 12.53 -18.24
N ASP A 611 29.04 12.04 -19.48
CA ASP A 611 29.88 12.65 -20.51
C ASP A 611 29.30 13.98 -20.98
N GLU A 612 27.98 14.06 -21.17
CA GLU A 612 27.31 15.32 -21.51
C GLU A 612 27.45 16.35 -20.38
N ALA A 613 27.33 15.92 -19.12
CA ALA A 613 27.55 16.80 -17.97
C ALA A 613 29.01 17.27 -17.85
N LEU A 614 29.99 16.46 -18.28
CA LEU A 614 31.39 16.86 -18.37
C LEU A 614 31.58 17.93 -19.46
N TYR A 615 30.96 17.75 -20.63
CA TYR A 615 31.00 18.72 -21.72
C TYR A 615 30.47 20.10 -21.30
N TRP A 616 29.34 20.15 -20.58
CA TRP A 616 28.78 21.40 -20.05
C TRP A 616 29.75 22.09 -19.08
N ARG A 617 30.33 21.33 -18.15
CA ARG A 617 31.29 21.86 -17.16
C ARG A 617 32.58 22.37 -17.80
N GLN A 618 33.04 21.73 -18.87
CA GLN A 618 34.20 22.21 -19.65
C GLN A 618 33.96 23.60 -20.26
N HIS A 619 32.70 23.95 -20.54
CA HIS A 619 32.28 25.26 -21.02
C HIS A 619 31.93 26.25 -19.90
N GLY A 620 32.22 25.93 -18.64
CA GLY A 620 32.02 26.82 -17.50
C GLY A 620 30.58 26.88 -16.97
N ILE A 621 29.70 25.98 -17.43
CA ILE A 621 28.31 25.90 -16.95
C ILE A 621 28.29 25.18 -15.60
N GLN A 622 27.54 25.73 -14.65
CA GLN A 622 27.46 25.22 -13.28
C GLN A 622 26.06 24.73 -12.89
N HIS A 623 25.02 25.39 -13.40
CA HIS A 623 23.62 25.11 -13.07
C HIS A 623 22.73 25.43 -14.27
N TYR A 624 21.48 24.96 -14.24
CA TYR A 624 20.45 25.25 -15.23
C TYR A 624 19.23 25.81 -14.53
N LYS A 625 19.06 27.13 -14.57
CA LYS A 625 17.97 27.86 -13.93
C LYS A 625 17.17 28.59 -15.00
N VAL A 626 15.93 28.16 -15.23
CA VAL A 626 14.98 28.85 -16.11
C VAL A 626 14.43 30.10 -15.43
N GLN A 627 13.69 30.94 -16.15
CA GLN A 627 13.03 32.12 -15.58
C GLN A 627 11.76 31.76 -14.83
N TRP A 628 11.38 32.64 -13.90
CA TRP A 628 10.10 32.57 -13.23
C TRP A 628 8.98 32.96 -14.18
N GLN A 629 7.82 32.32 -14.06
CA GLN A 629 6.64 32.60 -14.87
C GLN A 629 5.35 32.23 -14.14
N ASN A 630 4.21 32.75 -14.62
CA ASN A 630 2.88 32.43 -14.08
C ASN A 630 1.86 31.90 -15.13
N TYR A 631 2.30 31.60 -16.35
CA TYR A 631 1.48 30.96 -17.38
C TYR A 631 1.51 29.43 -17.32
N LYS A 632 2.32 28.83 -16.45
CA LYS A 632 2.28 27.43 -16.06
C LYS A 632 2.36 27.33 -14.55
N ARG A 633 1.55 26.43 -14.01
CA ARG A 633 1.72 25.91 -12.66
C ARG A 633 2.58 24.66 -12.74
N LEU A 634 3.70 24.65 -12.04
CA LEU A 634 4.58 23.48 -11.98
C LEU A 634 3.94 22.41 -11.11
N GLY A 635 3.83 21.19 -11.65
CA GLY A 635 3.28 20.05 -10.93
C GLY A 635 4.30 19.36 -10.04
N VAL A 636 3.84 18.79 -8.94
CA VAL A 636 4.61 17.91 -8.04
C VAL A 636 3.77 16.71 -7.65
N LEU A 637 4.26 15.51 -7.97
CA LEU A 637 3.77 14.26 -7.40
C LEU A 637 4.82 13.76 -6.41
N ASN A 638 4.53 13.83 -5.12
CA ASN A 638 5.45 13.42 -4.07
C ASN A 638 4.84 12.31 -3.20
N SER A 639 5.64 11.31 -2.84
CA SER A 639 5.19 10.18 -2.02
C SER A 639 6.30 9.68 -1.08
N TYR A 640 5.91 8.98 -0.01
CA TYR A 640 6.82 8.21 0.86
C TYR A 640 6.33 6.76 0.93
N SER A 641 7.20 5.82 1.30
CA SER A 641 6.83 4.40 1.36
C SER A 641 6.88 3.84 2.78
N ILE A 642 5.93 2.97 3.13
CA ILE A 642 6.00 2.15 4.34
C ILE A 642 6.34 0.72 3.92
N ILE A 643 7.37 0.14 4.54
CA ILE A 643 7.86 -1.21 4.25
C ILE A 643 7.46 -2.13 5.40
N ASN A 644 6.68 -3.17 5.09
CA ASN A 644 6.21 -4.15 6.08
C ASN A 644 7.23 -5.28 6.33
N ALA A 645 6.92 -6.21 7.24
CA ALA A 645 7.82 -7.31 7.61
C ALA A 645 8.15 -8.29 6.47
N TYR A 646 7.37 -8.29 5.38
CA TYR A 646 7.67 -9.09 4.17
C TYR A 646 8.60 -8.36 3.19
N GLY A 647 8.99 -7.12 3.47
CA GLY A 647 9.79 -6.29 2.57
C GLY A 647 8.98 -5.64 1.44
N ILE A 648 7.65 -5.60 1.54
CA ILE A 648 6.78 -4.98 0.54
C ILE A 648 6.62 -3.49 0.88
N ALA A 649 6.89 -2.62 -0.09
CA ALA A 649 6.75 -1.17 0.02
C ALA A 649 5.35 -0.69 -0.43
N TYR A 650 4.71 0.13 0.39
CA TYR A 650 3.42 0.74 0.14
C TYR A 650 3.58 2.26 0.01
N PRO A 651 3.42 2.84 -1.20
CA PRO A 651 3.55 4.28 -1.40
C PRO A 651 2.32 5.03 -0.89
N LEU A 652 2.56 6.11 -0.15
CA LEU A 652 1.57 7.02 0.40
C LEU A 652 1.86 8.44 -0.10
N THR A 653 0.82 9.15 -0.51
CA THR A 653 0.97 10.45 -1.18
C THR A 653 1.22 11.58 -0.17
N LEU A 654 2.18 12.47 -0.48
CA LEU A 654 2.47 13.70 0.27
C LEU A 654 1.91 14.96 -0.40
N THR A 655 1.92 14.96 -1.73
CA THR A 655 1.43 16.07 -2.57
C THR A 655 1.05 15.52 -3.93
N SER A 656 -0.12 15.90 -4.45
CA SER A 656 -0.59 15.49 -5.78
C SER A 656 -1.03 16.69 -6.62
N GLN A 657 -0.06 17.44 -7.15
CA GLN A 657 -0.30 18.59 -8.01
C GLN A 657 0.16 18.29 -9.45
N ASN A 658 -0.74 18.43 -10.42
CA ASN A 658 -0.41 18.28 -11.84
C ASN A 658 0.05 19.60 -12.46
N GLY A 659 1.01 19.51 -13.39
CA GLY A 659 1.46 20.63 -14.20
C GLY A 659 0.37 21.09 -15.18
N THR A 660 0.07 22.38 -15.20
CA THR A 660 -1.01 22.94 -16.03
C THR A 660 -0.64 24.31 -16.61
N TYR A 661 -1.14 24.59 -17.81
CA TYR A 661 -1.03 25.91 -18.44
C TYR A 661 -2.16 26.84 -17.94
N CYS A 662 -1.81 28.06 -17.54
CA CYS A 662 -2.68 29.11 -17.04
C CYS A 662 -2.66 30.37 -17.95
N LEU A 663 -2.79 30.16 -19.27
CA LEU A 663 -2.64 31.23 -20.27
C LEU A 663 -3.65 32.38 -20.11
N ALA A 664 -4.85 32.13 -19.60
CA ALA A 664 -5.89 33.16 -19.46
C ALA A 664 -5.60 34.19 -18.36
N SER A 665 -4.85 33.80 -17.32
CA SER A 665 -4.50 34.65 -16.17
C SER A 665 -3.03 35.06 -16.14
N GLN A 666 -2.25 34.70 -17.17
CA GLN A 666 -0.83 34.99 -17.17
C GLN A 666 -0.57 36.48 -17.33
N THR A 667 0.45 36.97 -16.64
CA THR A 667 0.96 38.35 -16.79
C THR A 667 2.44 38.41 -17.15
N SER A 668 3.17 37.30 -16.99
CA SER A 668 4.59 37.16 -17.28
C SER A 668 4.97 37.46 -18.74
N PHE A 669 4.09 37.23 -19.73
CA PHE A 669 4.37 37.50 -21.14
C PHE A 669 4.61 38.98 -21.45
N LYS A 670 4.19 39.90 -20.57
CA LYS A 670 4.53 41.32 -20.72
C LYS A 670 6.02 41.57 -20.54
N MET A 671 6.67 40.80 -19.66
CA MET A 671 8.10 40.91 -19.40
C MET A 671 8.90 40.18 -20.48
N TYR A 672 8.55 38.90 -20.74
CA TYR A 672 9.03 38.08 -21.86
C TYR A 672 8.05 36.93 -22.10
N TRP A 673 7.79 36.55 -23.36
CA TRP A 673 6.72 35.62 -23.73
C TRP A 673 7.16 34.21 -24.15
N ALA A 674 8.36 33.75 -23.80
CA ALA A 674 8.92 32.43 -24.14
C ALA A 674 9.36 32.25 -25.60
N PHE A 675 10.31 31.33 -25.82
CA PHE A 675 10.90 31.06 -27.13
C PHE A 675 9.90 30.48 -28.13
N ALA A 676 8.92 29.69 -27.67
CA ALA A 676 7.82 29.20 -28.51
C ALA A 676 7.06 30.33 -29.23
N ASN A 677 6.83 31.46 -28.54
CA ASN A 677 6.17 32.61 -29.13
C ASN A 677 7.10 33.39 -30.07
N ASP A 678 8.41 33.43 -29.79
CA ASP A 678 9.39 33.98 -30.74
C ASP A 678 9.41 33.18 -32.05
N LEU A 679 9.43 31.84 -31.96
CA LEU A 679 9.36 30.93 -33.12
C LEU A 679 8.04 31.08 -33.90
N THR A 680 6.92 31.21 -33.18
CA THR A 680 5.61 31.41 -33.81
C THR A 680 5.55 32.77 -34.51
N ALA A 681 6.10 33.82 -33.89
CA ALA A 681 6.09 35.17 -34.42
C ALA A 681 7.01 35.35 -35.64
N VAL A 682 8.07 34.57 -35.80
CA VAL A 682 8.85 34.59 -37.07
C VAL A 682 8.17 33.82 -38.20
N ALA A 683 7.33 32.84 -37.89
CA ALA A 683 6.60 32.07 -38.89
C ALA A 683 5.27 32.73 -39.32
N ASP A 684 4.67 33.54 -38.46
CA ASP A 684 3.42 34.24 -38.76
C ASP A 684 3.65 35.49 -39.62
N ASN A 685 3.10 35.48 -40.83
CA ASN A 685 3.17 36.60 -41.78
C ASN A 685 2.52 37.90 -41.25
N SER A 686 1.65 37.85 -40.23
CA SER A 686 1.05 39.03 -39.62
C SER A 686 1.97 39.76 -38.64
N SER A 687 3.05 39.10 -38.21
CA SER A 687 4.03 39.62 -37.27
C SER A 687 5.03 40.59 -37.92
N ARG A 688 5.54 41.55 -37.14
CA ARG A 688 6.61 42.47 -37.59
C ARG A 688 7.96 41.78 -37.82
N ILE A 689 8.13 40.57 -37.31
CA ILE A 689 9.37 39.79 -37.43
C ILE A 689 9.22 38.57 -38.33
N ALA A 690 8.15 38.50 -39.13
CA ALA A 690 7.89 37.43 -40.07
C ALA A 690 9.07 37.21 -41.04
N GLY A 691 9.50 35.95 -41.18
CA GLY A 691 10.57 35.54 -42.09
C GLY A 691 11.97 36.04 -41.72
N ARG A 692 12.18 36.57 -40.51
CA ARG A 692 13.47 37.13 -40.06
C ARG A 692 14.21 36.19 -39.11
N SER A 693 15.53 36.32 -39.06
CA SER A 693 16.38 35.54 -38.15
C SER A 693 16.44 36.17 -36.76
N LEU A 694 16.47 35.34 -35.72
CA LEU A 694 16.70 35.75 -34.32
C LEU A 694 18.20 35.88 -34.00
N VAL A 695 19.09 35.46 -34.89
CA VAL A 695 20.54 35.57 -34.70
C VAL A 695 21.00 37.01 -34.92
N CYS A 696 21.61 37.63 -33.90
CA CYS A 696 21.97 39.06 -33.92
C CYS A 696 22.96 39.43 -35.05
N SER A 697 23.84 38.51 -35.44
CA SER A 697 24.81 38.73 -36.52
C SER A 697 24.21 38.60 -37.92
N SER A 698 22.96 38.16 -38.05
CA SER A 698 22.29 38.00 -39.34
C SER A 698 22.01 39.37 -39.98
N PRO A 699 22.18 39.53 -41.30
CA PRO A 699 21.75 40.74 -42.00
C PRO A 699 20.23 40.97 -41.89
N ASP A 700 19.45 39.90 -41.70
CA ASP A 700 17.99 39.92 -41.59
C ASP A 700 17.52 39.80 -40.13
N PHE A 701 18.26 40.38 -39.18
CA PHE A 701 17.94 40.30 -37.75
C PHE A 701 16.54 40.87 -37.43
N ALA A 702 15.74 40.07 -36.71
CA ALA A 702 14.36 40.35 -36.38
C ALA A 702 14.14 41.71 -35.71
N PHE A 703 15.01 42.07 -34.76
CA PHE A 703 14.84 43.27 -33.93
C PHE A 703 15.69 44.47 -34.40
N ALA A 704 16.21 44.44 -35.63
CA ALA A 704 16.95 45.59 -36.19
C ALA A 704 16.08 46.84 -36.37
N ASN A 705 14.82 46.66 -36.80
CA ASN A 705 13.88 47.76 -37.11
C ASN A 705 12.64 47.80 -36.20
N THR A 706 12.52 46.88 -35.24
CA THR A 706 11.38 46.81 -34.31
C THR A 706 11.87 46.31 -32.96
N THR A 707 11.14 46.62 -31.88
CA THR A 707 11.40 46.07 -30.55
C THR A 707 10.45 44.92 -30.26
N LEU A 708 10.83 44.00 -29.35
CA LEU A 708 9.93 42.94 -28.91
C LEU A 708 8.67 43.52 -28.26
N GLY A 709 8.77 44.59 -27.48
CA GLY A 709 7.61 45.32 -26.94
C GLY A 709 6.59 45.75 -28.02
N ALA A 710 7.05 46.19 -29.20
CA ALA A 710 6.16 46.54 -30.30
C ALA A 710 5.48 45.31 -30.94
N VAL A 711 6.15 44.16 -30.94
CA VAL A 711 5.57 42.87 -31.36
C VAL A 711 4.51 42.41 -30.35
N LEU A 712 4.78 42.55 -29.05
CA LEU A 712 3.82 42.24 -27.98
C LEU A 712 2.54 43.10 -28.06
N VAL A 713 2.67 44.36 -28.48
CA VAL A 713 1.51 45.24 -28.73
C VAL A 713 0.64 44.72 -29.88
N LEU A 714 1.26 44.30 -30.99
CA LEU A 714 0.52 43.80 -32.14
C LEU A 714 -0.22 42.49 -31.87
N ASN A 715 0.40 41.59 -31.09
CA ASN A 715 -0.23 40.32 -30.71
C ASN A 715 -1.32 40.52 -29.62
N GLY A 716 -1.33 41.67 -28.94
CA GLY A 716 -2.31 42.00 -27.89
C GLY A 716 -1.88 41.60 -26.49
N ALA A 717 -0.65 41.11 -26.29
CA ALA A 717 -0.08 40.84 -24.96
C ALA A 717 0.17 42.13 -24.16
N LEU A 718 0.45 43.24 -24.87
CA LEU A 718 0.65 44.57 -24.29
C LEU A 718 -0.36 45.57 -24.89
N THR A 719 -0.97 46.41 -24.07
CA THR A 719 -1.93 47.42 -24.53
C THR A 719 -1.22 48.66 -25.06
N SER A 720 -1.74 49.27 -26.13
CA SER A 720 -1.26 50.57 -26.63
C SER A 720 -2.43 51.56 -26.74
N PRO A 721 -2.32 52.79 -26.19
CA PRO A 721 -1.19 53.31 -25.41
C PRO A 721 -1.03 52.59 -24.06
N LEU A 722 0.19 52.63 -23.52
CA LEU A 722 0.46 52.08 -22.19
C LEU A 722 -0.30 52.86 -21.12
N THR A 723 -0.89 52.15 -20.16
CA THR A 723 -1.49 52.75 -18.97
C THR A 723 -0.42 53.38 -18.08
N ALA A 724 -0.79 54.35 -17.23
CA ALA A 724 0.15 55.06 -16.37
C ALA A 724 1.02 54.12 -15.52
N GLY A 725 0.45 53.02 -15.00
CA GLY A 725 1.22 52.01 -14.25
C GLY A 725 2.29 51.32 -15.10
N PHE A 726 1.97 50.91 -16.33
CA PHE A 726 2.96 50.30 -17.23
C PHE A 726 4.01 51.29 -17.71
N GLN A 727 3.67 52.57 -17.86
CA GLN A 727 4.66 53.61 -18.15
C GLN A 727 5.68 53.76 -17.02
N LEU A 728 5.23 53.73 -15.76
CA LEU A 728 6.13 53.81 -14.60
C LEU A 728 7.05 52.59 -14.50
N VAL A 729 6.52 51.38 -14.73
CA VAL A 729 7.33 50.15 -14.74
C VAL A 729 8.34 50.18 -15.88
N GLN A 730 7.95 50.61 -17.08
CA GLN A 730 8.87 50.76 -18.21
C GLN A 730 9.95 51.81 -17.93
N ALA A 731 9.62 52.91 -17.25
CA ALA A 731 10.60 53.92 -16.87
C ALA A 731 11.62 53.38 -15.85
N LEU A 732 11.20 52.48 -14.96
CA LEU A 732 12.06 51.91 -13.92
C LEU A 732 12.93 50.74 -14.42
N LEU A 733 12.32 49.78 -15.13
CA LEU A 733 12.99 48.55 -15.55
C LEU A 733 13.49 48.62 -17.00
N GLY A 734 12.89 49.44 -17.84
CA GLY A 734 13.19 49.49 -19.28
C GLY A 734 12.11 48.83 -20.13
N PRO A 735 12.38 48.56 -21.42
CA PRO A 735 11.37 48.13 -22.37
C PRO A 735 10.82 46.73 -22.07
N TYR A 736 9.50 46.59 -22.19
CA TYR A 736 8.81 45.29 -22.15
C TYR A 736 9.29 44.36 -23.28
N GLY A 737 9.33 43.05 -22.99
CA GLY A 737 9.95 42.03 -23.83
C GLY A 737 11.42 41.76 -23.47
N SER A 738 12.11 42.67 -22.79
CA SER A 738 13.54 42.52 -22.44
C SER A 738 13.80 42.48 -20.93
N ILE A 739 12.77 42.18 -20.13
CA ILE A 739 12.85 42.13 -18.66
C ILE A 739 12.93 40.67 -18.23
N ASP A 740 14.02 40.29 -17.56
CA ASP A 740 14.23 38.95 -17.05
C ASP A 740 13.55 38.77 -15.68
N MET A 741 12.86 37.64 -15.50
CA MET A 741 12.21 37.28 -14.23
C MET A 741 13.01 36.16 -13.55
N VAL A 742 13.66 36.47 -12.44
CA VAL A 742 14.54 35.54 -11.72
C VAL A 742 13.88 35.10 -10.41
N TYR A 743 13.66 33.80 -10.25
CA TYR A 743 13.22 33.22 -8.98
C TYR A 743 14.32 33.34 -7.93
N VAL A 744 14.02 33.95 -6.79
CA VAL A 744 14.95 34.10 -5.67
C VAL A 744 14.62 33.03 -4.60
N PRO A 745 15.45 31.98 -4.48
CA PRO A 745 15.21 30.92 -3.51
C PRO A 745 15.56 31.36 -2.09
N VAL A 746 14.93 30.71 -1.10
CA VAL A 746 15.29 30.89 0.30
C VAL A 746 16.71 30.32 0.54
N PRO A 747 17.66 31.11 1.06
CA PRO A 747 19.02 30.62 1.31
C PRO A 747 19.03 29.44 2.28
N ALA A 748 20.02 28.55 2.10
CA ALA A 748 20.20 27.41 2.97
C ALA A 748 20.46 27.80 4.44
N SER A 749 21.16 28.92 4.68
CA SER A 749 21.40 29.45 6.04
C SER A 749 20.10 29.80 6.76
N VAL A 750 19.16 30.46 6.06
CA VAL A 750 17.84 30.84 6.57
C VAL A 750 17.03 29.59 6.90
N ARG A 751 16.93 28.64 5.95
CA ARG A 751 16.18 27.38 6.13
C ARG A 751 16.70 26.55 7.30
N THR A 752 18.03 26.42 7.41
CA THR A 752 18.67 25.67 8.51
C THR A 752 18.39 26.35 9.86
N LEU A 753 18.50 27.67 9.94
CA LEU A 753 18.19 28.41 11.17
C LEU A 753 16.71 28.26 11.55
N PHE A 754 15.80 28.35 10.57
CA PHE A 754 14.37 28.14 10.80
C PHE A 754 14.09 26.74 11.33
N ALA A 755 14.66 25.68 10.73
CA ALA A 755 14.52 24.32 11.22
C ALA A 755 14.96 24.18 12.68
N VAL A 756 16.12 24.75 13.04
CA VAL A 756 16.63 24.74 14.42
C VAL A 756 15.71 25.51 15.37
N LEU A 757 15.20 26.68 14.99
CA LEU A 757 14.31 27.49 15.82
C LEU A 757 12.93 26.84 15.99
N VAL A 758 12.41 26.21 14.93
CA VAL A 758 11.18 25.40 14.96
C VAL A 758 11.33 24.29 16.01
N ASP A 759 12.40 23.50 15.94
CA ASP A 759 12.64 22.41 16.89
C ASP A 759 12.88 22.93 18.31
N ALA A 760 13.64 24.03 18.47
CA ALA A 760 13.88 24.66 19.76
C ALA A 760 12.58 25.19 20.40
N SER A 761 11.63 25.68 19.60
CA SER A 761 10.31 26.12 20.08
C SER A 761 9.41 24.95 20.49
N ARG A 762 9.57 23.77 19.89
CA ARG A 762 8.75 22.58 20.17
C ARG A 762 9.29 21.74 21.33
N ALA A 763 10.61 21.69 21.49
CA ALA A 763 11.27 20.82 22.47
C ALA A 763 10.72 20.97 23.91
N PRO A 764 10.50 22.19 24.46
CA PRO A 764 9.94 22.36 25.80
C PRO A 764 8.52 21.80 25.96
N LEU A 765 7.73 21.74 24.87
CA LEU A 765 6.32 21.36 24.91
C LEU A 765 6.08 19.87 25.12
N SER A 766 7.09 19.02 24.90
CA SER A 766 6.98 17.57 25.03
C SER A 766 6.68 17.09 26.47
N LYS A 767 7.28 17.73 27.48
CA LYS A 767 7.23 17.26 28.88
C LYS A 767 6.94 18.37 29.90
N ASN A 768 6.94 19.65 29.51
CA ASN A 768 6.79 20.77 30.43
C ASN A 768 5.39 21.41 30.35
N VAL A 769 4.57 21.16 31.38
CA VAL A 769 3.21 21.71 31.50
C VAL A 769 3.20 23.24 31.55
N LYS A 770 4.21 23.87 32.16
CA LYS A 770 4.30 25.35 32.19
C LYS A 770 4.57 25.92 30.80
N ALA A 771 5.39 25.24 30.00
CA ALA A 771 5.66 25.63 28.62
C ALA A 771 4.39 25.51 27.76
N GLN A 772 3.65 24.42 27.92
CA GLN A 772 2.36 24.21 27.25
C GLN A 772 1.34 25.30 27.60
N ALA A 773 1.20 25.62 28.88
CA ALA A 773 0.29 26.67 29.35
C ALA A 773 0.67 28.05 28.76
N LEU A 774 1.94 28.45 28.84
CA LEU A 774 2.40 29.73 28.29
C LEU A 774 2.26 29.81 26.78
N TYR A 775 2.59 28.73 26.05
CA TYR A 775 2.43 28.67 24.60
C TYR A 775 0.95 28.82 24.20
N SER A 776 0.07 28.01 24.78
CA SER A 776 -1.38 28.07 24.49
C SER A 776 -2.02 29.42 24.84
N GLY A 777 -1.46 30.11 25.84
CA GLY A 777 -1.88 31.43 26.28
C GLY A 777 -1.60 32.56 25.28
N ILE A 778 -0.69 32.37 24.31
CA ILE A 778 -0.43 33.34 23.25
C ILE A 778 -1.70 33.56 22.43
N ALA A 779 -2.22 34.79 22.47
CA ALA A 779 -3.42 35.18 21.75
C ALA A 779 -3.15 35.22 20.24
N THR A 780 -3.93 34.47 19.46
CA THR A 780 -3.92 34.50 18.00
C THR A 780 -4.99 35.46 17.48
N LEU A 781 -4.82 35.93 16.24
CA LEU A 781 -5.82 36.75 15.56
C LEU A 781 -6.70 35.84 14.70
N ASP A 782 -8.02 35.92 14.87
CA ASP A 782 -8.97 35.05 14.17
C ASP A 782 -9.23 35.49 12.72
N ALA A 783 -8.85 36.73 12.37
CA ALA A 783 -8.97 37.29 11.03
C ALA A 783 -8.02 38.49 10.84
N SER A 784 -6.72 38.25 10.67
CA SER A 784 -5.78 39.26 10.20
C SER A 784 -5.40 38.97 8.74
N TYR A 785 -5.61 39.94 7.85
CA TYR A 785 -5.19 39.85 6.45
C TYR A 785 -4.13 40.93 6.22
N PRO A 786 -3.01 40.65 5.53
CA PRO A 786 -2.74 39.50 4.65
C PRO A 786 -1.94 38.33 5.29
N THR A 787 -1.79 38.29 6.61
CA THR A 787 -1.12 37.19 7.32
C THR A 787 -1.99 36.70 8.49
N LEU A 788 -2.27 35.39 8.58
CA LEU A 788 -2.88 34.76 9.77
C LEU A 788 -1.80 34.00 10.55
N PRO A 789 -1.02 34.70 11.39
CA PRO A 789 0.15 34.10 12.00
C PRO A 789 -0.19 33.08 13.07
N SER A 790 0.48 31.93 13.00
CA SER A 790 0.43 30.93 14.06
C SER A 790 1.23 31.39 15.28
N ARG A 791 0.98 30.77 16.44
CA ARG A 791 1.76 31.03 17.66
C ARG A 791 3.26 30.79 17.45
N GLN A 792 3.60 29.78 16.65
CA GLN A 792 4.98 29.46 16.28
C GLN A 792 5.59 30.57 15.42
N GLN A 793 4.83 31.12 14.46
CA GLN A 793 5.27 32.25 13.64
C GLN A 793 5.60 33.48 14.51
N TYR A 794 4.76 33.80 15.50
CA TYR A 794 5.05 34.90 16.43
C TYR A 794 6.36 34.71 17.19
N ILE A 795 6.63 33.51 17.70
CA ILE A 795 7.85 33.20 18.45
C ILE A 795 9.09 33.39 17.55
N LEU A 796 9.06 32.79 16.36
CA LEU A 796 10.19 32.88 15.42
C LEU A 796 10.41 34.31 14.94
N ALA A 797 9.34 35.03 14.57
CA ALA A 797 9.44 36.42 14.14
C ALA A 797 9.95 37.35 15.26
N ALA A 798 9.56 37.14 16.52
CA ALA A 798 10.07 37.92 17.65
C ALA A 798 11.56 37.68 17.91
N LEU A 799 12.04 36.44 17.72
CA LEU A 799 13.46 36.10 17.82
C LEU A 799 14.27 36.71 16.68
N LEU A 800 13.81 36.54 15.44
CA LEU A 800 14.48 37.02 14.23
C LEU A 800 14.50 38.56 14.16
N ALA A 801 13.44 39.24 14.60
CA ALA A 801 13.41 40.70 14.72
C ALA A 801 14.23 41.24 15.90
N GLY A 802 14.81 40.38 16.75
CA GLY A 802 15.63 40.80 17.89
C GLY A 802 14.84 41.46 19.02
N LEU A 803 13.52 41.23 19.12
CA LEU A 803 12.69 41.85 20.16
C LEU A 803 13.07 41.40 21.58
N HIS A 804 13.61 40.19 21.72
CA HIS A 804 14.12 39.64 22.97
C HIS A 804 15.39 40.34 23.50
N LEU A 805 16.07 41.12 22.65
CA LEU A 805 17.24 41.92 23.05
C LEU A 805 16.84 43.28 23.65
N ARG A 806 15.57 43.67 23.52
CA ARG A 806 15.05 44.91 24.08
C ARG A 806 14.88 44.79 25.60
N PRO A 807 15.07 45.88 26.37
CA PRO A 807 14.95 45.85 27.83
C PRO A 807 13.52 45.49 28.28
N SER A 808 13.39 44.80 29.41
CA SER A 808 12.10 44.41 29.96
C SER A 808 11.18 45.62 30.18
N GLY A 809 9.98 45.59 29.58
CA GLY A 809 9.01 46.69 29.70
C GLY A 809 9.19 47.84 28.70
N TRP A 810 9.97 47.64 27.63
CA TRP A 810 10.04 48.59 26.52
C TRP A 810 8.67 48.88 25.89
N ASP A 811 8.53 50.08 25.31
CA ASP A 811 7.27 50.50 24.71
C ASP A 811 7.02 49.84 23.36
N MET A 812 6.04 48.92 23.32
CA MET A 812 5.63 48.18 22.11
C MET A 812 4.74 49.00 21.18
N SER A 813 4.40 50.24 21.53
CA SER A 813 3.46 51.08 20.76
C SER A 813 3.90 51.29 19.31
N ALA A 814 5.20 51.50 19.07
CA ALA A 814 5.76 51.72 17.73
C ALA A 814 5.60 50.49 16.83
N VAL A 815 5.97 49.30 17.32
CA VAL A 815 5.73 48.04 16.60
C VAL A 815 4.23 47.83 16.38
N CYS A 816 3.41 48.00 17.42
CA CYS A 816 1.98 47.77 17.32
C CYS A 816 1.21 48.80 16.47
N ALA A 817 1.81 49.94 16.13
CA ALA A 817 1.23 50.90 15.18
C ALA A 817 1.14 50.32 13.76
N HIS A 818 1.95 49.31 13.43
CA HIS A 818 1.90 48.59 12.16
C HIS A 818 0.79 47.52 12.10
N GLU A 819 0.00 47.32 13.16
CA GLU A 819 -1.19 46.46 13.20
C GLU A 819 -2.46 47.32 13.30
N PRO A 820 -2.91 47.95 12.20
CA PRO A 820 -4.00 48.92 12.25
C PRO A 820 -5.36 48.28 12.56
N THR A 821 -5.53 46.98 12.30
CA THR A 821 -6.80 46.27 12.51
C THR A 821 -6.99 45.88 13.97
N PHE A 822 -5.92 45.44 14.65
CA PHE A 822 -5.99 44.97 16.05
C PHE A 822 -4.97 45.62 17.00
N VAL A 823 -4.82 46.94 16.91
CA VAL A 823 -3.88 47.76 17.72
C VAL A 823 -3.89 47.38 19.22
N SER A 824 -5.07 47.17 19.82
CA SER A 824 -5.18 46.85 21.25
C SER A 824 -4.79 45.42 21.62
N LYS A 825 -4.85 44.47 20.67
CA LYS A 825 -4.45 43.06 20.88
C LYS A 825 -2.94 42.86 20.70
N CYS A 826 -2.27 43.71 19.91
CA CYS A 826 -0.85 43.58 19.63
C CYS A 826 0.07 43.53 20.87
N PRO A 827 -0.05 44.47 21.82
CA PRO A 827 0.78 44.43 23.02
C PRO A 827 0.55 43.18 23.88
N ARG A 828 -0.63 42.55 23.78
CA ARG A 828 -0.99 41.35 24.54
C ARG A 828 -0.28 40.13 23.97
N TYR A 829 -0.41 39.85 22.67
CA TYR A 829 0.24 38.68 22.09
C TYR A 829 1.77 38.82 22.08
N LEU A 830 2.33 40.03 21.87
CA LEU A 830 3.78 40.23 21.93
C LEU A 830 4.36 39.96 23.32
N ARG A 831 3.69 40.45 24.39
CA ARG A 831 4.11 40.15 25.78
C ARG A 831 4.04 38.67 26.09
N GLN A 832 3.00 37.97 25.63
CA GLN A 832 2.86 36.53 25.83
C GLN A 832 3.94 35.74 25.08
N THR A 833 4.23 36.12 23.83
CA THR A 833 5.28 35.55 23.00
C THR A 833 6.66 35.74 23.63
N LEU A 834 7.02 36.96 24.05
CA LEU A 834 8.31 37.23 24.70
C LEU A 834 8.45 36.50 26.03
N SER A 835 7.39 36.42 26.84
CA SER A 835 7.38 35.64 28.08
C SER A 835 7.72 34.17 27.86
N TYR A 836 7.21 33.56 26.77
CA TYR A 836 7.56 32.20 26.39
C TYR A 836 9.04 32.08 25.97
N VAL A 837 9.49 32.98 25.09
CA VAL A 837 10.88 33.02 24.59
C VAL A 837 11.88 33.15 25.74
N ASP A 838 11.65 34.11 26.64
CA ASP A 838 12.54 34.40 27.77
C ASP A 838 12.61 33.24 28.77
N THR A 839 11.51 32.50 28.94
CA THR A 839 11.44 31.41 29.93
C THR A 839 12.01 30.09 29.41
N PHE A 840 11.85 29.77 28.12
CA PHE A 840 12.13 28.43 27.59
C PHE A 840 13.12 28.35 26.44
N MET A 841 13.38 29.46 25.74
CA MET A 841 14.31 29.47 24.59
C MET A 841 15.64 30.17 24.91
N LEU A 842 15.65 31.10 25.87
CA LEU A 842 16.85 31.82 26.27
C LEU A 842 17.58 31.17 27.46
N PRO A 843 18.93 31.24 27.51
CA PRO A 843 19.81 31.78 26.48
C PRO A 843 19.95 30.84 25.26
N LEU A 844 19.93 31.41 24.06
CA LEU A 844 20.19 30.64 22.84
C LEU A 844 21.66 30.19 22.79
N PRO A 845 21.97 29.03 22.18
CA PRO A 845 23.35 28.64 21.91
C PRO A 845 24.08 29.72 21.11
N SER A 846 25.37 29.95 21.41
CA SER A 846 26.16 31.01 20.76
C SER A 846 26.20 30.91 19.23
N THR A 847 26.19 29.68 18.70
CA THR A 847 26.09 29.39 17.26
C THR A 847 24.76 29.88 16.66
N VAL A 848 23.65 29.66 17.35
CA VAL A 848 22.31 30.12 16.90
C VAL A 848 22.22 31.64 16.98
N ALA A 849 22.78 32.25 18.02
CA ALA A 849 22.83 33.70 18.18
C ALA A 849 23.64 34.37 17.06
N SER A 850 24.82 33.84 16.69
CA SER A 850 25.59 34.35 15.55
C SER A 850 24.86 34.18 14.22
N SER A 851 24.17 33.05 14.04
CA SER A 851 23.38 32.78 12.82
C SER A 851 22.20 33.74 12.68
N LEU A 852 21.54 34.13 13.78
CA LEU A 852 20.46 35.13 13.76
C LEU A 852 20.92 36.48 13.19
N THR A 853 22.11 36.96 13.59
CA THR A 853 22.66 38.22 13.07
C THR A 853 23.08 38.08 11.61
N SER A 854 23.73 36.99 11.24
CA SER A 854 24.14 36.72 9.85
C SER A 854 22.92 36.63 8.92
N VAL A 855 21.89 35.87 9.31
CA VAL A 855 20.66 35.68 8.51
C VAL A 855 19.92 36.99 8.29
N ASN A 856 19.82 37.84 9.32
CA ASN A 856 19.23 39.17 9.15
C ASN A 856 20.00 40.02 8.14
N ALA A 857 21.35 39.98 8.17
CA ALA A 857 22.18 40.71 7.23
C ALA A 857 22.05 40.15 5.80
N ASP A 858 22.07 38.83 5.65
CA ASP A 858 21.94 38.14 4.36
C ASP A 858 20.60 38.47 3.70
N VAL A 859 19.49 38.34 4.43
CA VAL A 859 18.14 38.62 3.89
C VAL A 859 17.96 40.12 3.58
N ARG A 860 18.51 41.01 4.40
CA ARG A 860 18.50 42.45 4.12
C ARG A 860 19.25 42.78 2.83
N ALA A 861 20.38 42.12 2.57
CA ALA A 861 21.20 42.32 1.37
C ALA A 861 20.54 41.84 0.07
N MET A 862 19.46 41.05 0.14
CA MET A 862 18.68 40.65 -1.04
C MET A 862 17.72 41.73 -1.54
N GLU A 863 17.54 42.82 -0.78
CA GLU A 863 16.69 43.95 -1.16
C GLU A 863 15.26 43.52 -1.51
N ILE A 864 14.65 42.67 -0.66
CA ILE A 864 13.26 42.23 -0.84
C ILE A 864 12.34 43.40 -0.49
N GLU A 865 11.54 43.85 -1.47
CA GLU A 865 10.71 45.05 -1.38
C GLU A 865 9.20 44.73 -1.44
N PHE A 866 8.41 45.61 -0.82
CA PHE A 866 7.01 45.82 -1.21
C PHE A 866 6.92 46.92 -2.25
N MET A 867 5.93 46.81 -3.14
CA MET A 867 5.65 47.80 -4.18
C MET A 867 4.17 48.18 -4.16
N ILE A 868 3.89 49.48 -4.27
CA ILE A 868 2.54 49.99 -4.46
C ILE A 868 2.51 51.15 -5.47
N TYR A 869 1.43 51.21 -6.25
CA TYR A 869 1.10 52.39 -7.04
C TYR A 869 0.26 53.32 -6.20
N THR A 870 0.73 54.55 -5.97
CA THR A 870 0.00 55.52 -5.15
C THR A 870 0.22 56.95 -5.63
N ASN A 871 -0.79 57.78 -5.39
CA ASN A 871 -0.67 59.23 -5.46
C ASN A 871 -0.34 59.70 -4.05
N VAL A 872 0.79 60.40 -3.88
CA VAL A 872 1.22 60.90 -2.56
C VAL A 872 0.16 61.79 -1.90
N ASN A 873 -0.66 62.45 -2.71
CA ASN A 873 -1.86 63.19 -2.34
C ASN A 873 -2.83 63.23 -3.54
N ALA A 874 -4.08 63.68 -3.35
CA ALA A 874 -5.13 63.59 -4.37
C ALA A 874 -4.80 64.30 -5.72
N THR A 875 -3.84 65.23 -5.72
CA THR A 875 -3.39 65.99 -6.89
C THR A 875 -2.04 65.54 -7.43
N ALA A 876 -1.29 64.70 -6.72
CA ALA A 876 -0.01 64.18 -7.21
C ALA A 876 -0.23 63.18 -8.35
N PRO A 877 0.70 63.12 -9.32
CA PRO A 877 0.71 62.07 -10.32
C PRO A 877 0.93 60.70 -9.66
N LEU A 878 0.47 59.66 -10.35
CA LEU A 878 0.71 58.28 -9.96
C LEU A 878 2.22 58.03 -9.88
N SER A 879 2.65 57.49 -8.75
CA SER A 879 4.05 57.13 -8.48
C SER A 879 4.14 55.70 -7.98
N VAL A 880 5.30 55.08 -8.16
CA VAL A 880 5.62 53.78 -7.56
C VAL A 880 6.36 54.04 -6.26
N GLN A 881 5.83 53.55 -5.15
CA GLN A 881 6.52 53.55 -3.86
C GLN A 881 7.05 52.15 -3.58
N ARG A 882 8.26 52.09 -3.01
CA ARG A 882 8.97 50.85 -2.68
C ARG A 882 9.58 50.96 -1.31
N ILE A 883 9.57 49.85 -0.58
CA ILE A 883 10.17 49.77 0.76
C ILE A 883 10.79 48.40 0.95
N ASN A 884 12.04 48.36 1.38
CA ASN A 884 12.71 47.13 1.76
C ASN A 884 12.08 46.57 3.04
N LEU A 885 11.71 45.29 3.04
CA LEU A 885 11.03 44.65 4.17
C LEU A 885 11.80 44.76 5.49
N LEU A 886 13.13 44.70 5.43
CA LEU A 886 14.01 44.78 6.60
C LEU A 886 14.82 46.08 6.60
N ASP A 887 14.30 47.19 6.07
CA ASP A 887 14.99 48.48 6.08
C ASP A 887 15.47 48.85 7.51
N ALA A 888 16.69 49.40 7.61
CA ALA A 888 17.25 49.81 8.89
C ALA A 888 16.51 51.03 9.47
N THR A 889 15.88 51.84 8.62
CA THR A 889 15.09 53.01 9.02
C THR A 889 13.74 52.61 9.63
N GLU A 890 13.21 51.45 9.26
CA GLU A 890 11.90 50.93 9.67
C GLU A 890 12.03 49.76 10.64
N SER A 891 12.89 49.92 11.67
CA SER A 891 13.21 48.83 12.61
C SER A 891 12.00 48.32 13.40
N ASP A 892 10.95 49.12 13.53
CA ASP A 892 9.70 48.76 14.23
C ASP A 892 8.80 47.84 13.40
N PHE A 893 8.99 47.81 12.07
CA PHE A 893 8.26 46.90 11.16
C PHE A 893 8.90 45.50 11.07
N ALA A 894 10.14 45.33 11.54
CA ALA A 894 10.91 44.09 11.36
C ALA A 894 10.20 42.83 11.88
N PHE A 895 9.40 42.94 12.96
CA PHE A 895 8.58 41.83 13.45
C PHE A 895 7.56 41.36 12.41
N PHE A 896 6.81 42.29 11.81
CA PHE A 896 5.84 41.97 10.77
C PHE A 896 6.52 41.50 9.49
N ALA A 897 7.64 42.12 9.10
CA ALA A 897 8.45 41.68 7.98
C ALA A 897 8.85 40.20 8.11
N TRP A 898 9.26 39.76 9.31
CA TRP A 898 9.57 38.35 9.55
C TRP A 898 8.36 37.41 9.52
N LEU A 899 7.13 37.89 9.73
CA LEU A 899 5.92 37.09 9.47
C LEU A 899 5.75 36.84 7.96
N TYR A 900 5.94 37.86 7.12
CA TYR A 900 5.91 37.70 5.66
C TYR A 900 7.04 36.80 5.15
N LEU A 901 8.25 36.96 5.69
CA LEU A 901 9.40 36.13 5.33
C LEU A 901 9.24 34.69 5.83
N TYR A 902 8.54 34.46 6.95
CA TYR A 902 8.19 33.11 7.39
C TYR A 902 7.33 32.40 6.33
N ASP A 903 6.34 33.08 5.76
CA ASP A 903 5.52 32.53 4.68
C ASP A 903 6.34 32.25 3.41
N TRP A 904 7.36 33.06 3.12
CA TRP A 904 8.32 32.77 2.05
C TRP A 904 9.15 31.51 2.34
N VAL A 905 9.64 31.35 3.58
CA VAL A 905 10.37 30.14 4.00
C VAL A 905 9.49 28.88 3.86
N LEU A 906 8.20 28.97 4.19
CA LEU A 906 7.25 27.86 4.02
C LEU A 906 6.74 27.68 2.58
N GLY A 907 7.15 28.51 1.63
CA GLY A 907 6.69 28.44 0.24
C GLY A 907 5.23 28.86 0.04
N ASN A 908 4.68 29.64 0.96
CA ASN A 908 3.36 30.29 0.77
C ASN A 908 3.49 31.65 0.09
N ARG A 909 4.72 32.16 -0.06
CA ARG A 909 5.07 33.32 -0.89
C ARG A 909 6.32 33.00 -1.70
N GLU A 910 6.49 33.68 -2.82
CA GLU A 910 7.67 33.61 -3.67
C GLU A 910 8.36 34.97 -3.70
N VAL A 911 9.68 34.98 -3.91
CA VAL A 911 10.44 36.22 -4.15
C VAL A 911 10.94 36.20 -5.58
N ILE A 912 10.65 37.26 -6.32
CA ILE A 912 10.98 37.38 -7.74
C ILE A 912 11.80 38.65 -7.95
N SER A 913 12.95 38.52 -8.60
CA SER A 913 13.78 39.65 -9.04
C SER A 913 13.51 39.94 -10.51
N PHE A 914 12.97 41.12 -10.80
CA PHE A 914 12.78 41.65 -12.15
C PHE A 914 14.02 42.44 -12.54
N GLN A 915 14.72 41.99 -13.58
CA GLN A 915 15.97 42.58 -14.03
C GLN A 915 15.81 43.09 -15.46
N GLY A 916 15.75 44.41 -15.61
CA GLY A 916 15.59 45.05 -16.91
C GLY A 916 16.86 45.78 -17.38
N ASP A 917 16.71 46.58 -18.43
CA ASP A 917 17.79 47.35 -19.02
C ASP A 917 18.12 48.63 -18.24
N ALA A 918 17.15 49.18 -17.49
CA ALA A 918 17.31 50.43 -16.73
C ALA A 918 17.55 50.21 -15.22
N GLY A 919 17.07 49.10 -14.66
CA GLY A 919 17.17 48.81 -13.23
C GLY A 919 16.67 47.42 -12.87
N ASN A 920 16.75 47.11 -11.58
CA ASN A 920 16.27 45.88 -10.97
C ASN A 920 15.26 46.19 -9.85
N MET A 921 14.41 45.20 -9.55
CA MET A 921 13.48 45.24 -8.43
C MET A 921 13.23 43.83 -7.93
N THR A 922 13.35 43.59 -6.62
CA THR A 922 13.09 42.28 -6.02
C THR A 922 11.84 42.36 -5.16
N LEU A 923 10.79 41.63 -5.54
CA LEU A 923 9.47 41.72 -4.92
C LEU A 923 9.06 40.42 -4.24
N LEU A 924 8.38 40.56 -3.10
CA LEU A 924 7.67 39.47 -2.46
C LEU A 924 6.26 39.34 -3.07
N SER A 925 5.86 38.11 -3.41
CA SER A 925 4.54 37.81 -3.93
C SER A 925 3.44 37.95 -2.88
N ASP A 926 2.20 37.94 -3.35
CA ASP A 926 1.05 37.77 -2.46
C ASP A 926 1.02 36.35 -1.84
N PHE A 927 0.20 36.17 -0.80
CA PHE A 927 0.04 34.90 -0.09
C PHE A 927 -0.71 33.90 -0.97
N ALA A 928 -0.08 32.76 -1.22
CA ALA A 928 -0.73 31.59 -1.80
C ALA A 928 -1.11 30.63 -0.66
N SER A 929 -2.41 30.38 -0.52
CA SER A 929 -2.90 29.37 0.42
C SER A 929 -2.28 28.00 0.12
N PRO A 930 -1.80 27.26 1.14
CA PRO A 930 -1.32 25.90 0.97
C PRO A 930 -2.37 25.01 0.29
N LEU A 931 -1.89 24.05 -0.50
CA LEU A 931 -2.73 23.01 -1.06
C LEU A 931 -3.19 22.07 0.06
N ALA A 932 -4.50 22.01 0.27
CA ALA A 932 -5.16 21.15 1.23
C ALA A 932 -5.75 19.91 0.53
N GLU A 933 -5.17 18.74 0.76
CA GLU A 933 -5.64 17.47 0.20
C GLU A 933 -6.24 16.58 1.30
N LEU A 934 -7.47 16.10 1.11
CA LEU A 934 -8.09 15.14 2.04
C LEU A 934 -7.36 13.80 1.99
N THR A 935 -7.09 13.22 3.16
CA THR A 935 -6.52 11.88 3.25
C THR A 935 -7.48 10.85 2.68
N GLN A 936 -6.98 10.00 1.79
CA GLN A 936 -7.80 9.03 1.08
C GLN A 936 -7.73 7.66 1.77
N GLU A 937 -8.88 7.13 2.22
CA GLU A 937 -8.94 5.83 2.91
C GLU A 937 -8.36 4.68 2.09
N TRP A 938 -8.52 4.72 0.76
CA TRP A 938 -8.05 3.67 -0.14
C TRP A 938 -6.52 3.55 -0.20
N GLN A 939 -5.75 4.56 0.22
CA GLN A 939 -4.28 4.48 0.25
C GLN A 939 -3.77 3.44 1.24
N VAL A 940 -4.55 3.11 2.28
CA VAL A 940 -4.22 2.06 3.25
C VAL A 940 -5.15 0.87 3.02
N THR A 941 -4.62 -0.19 2.44
CA THR A 941 -5.39 -1.40 2.17
C THR A 941 -5.42 -2.34 3.38
N ALA A 942 -6.48 -3.14 3.51
CA ALA A 942 -6.63 -4.13 4.57
C ALA A 942 -7.00 -5.53 4.05
N ASN A 943 -6.94 -5.74 2.74
CA ASN A 943 -7.45 -6.95 2.11
C ASN A 943 -6.63 -8.19 2.53
N VAL A 944 -5.30 -8.09 2.48
CA VAL A 944 -4.40 -9.19 2.86
C VAL A 944 -4.56 -9.51 4.34
N ALA A 945 -4.56 -8.48 5.18
CA ALA A 945 -4.71 -8.61 6.62
C ALA A 945 -6.05 -9.28 6.99
N GLN A 946 -7.14 -8.93 6.30
CA GLN A 946 -8.45 -9.57 6.49
C GLN A 946 -8.45 -11.06 6.11
N TYR A 947 -7.82 -11.47 5.00
CA TYR A 947 -7.72 -12.90 4.65
C TYR A 947 -6.90 -13.68 5.67
N LEU A 948 -5.78 -13.10 6.12
CA LEU A 948 -4.94 -13.73 7.14
C LEU A 948 -5.71 -13.89 8.45
N HIS A 949 -6.41 -12.85 8.89
CA HIS A 949 -7.23 -12.90 10.09
C HIS A 949 -8.39 -13.91 9.98
N ALA A 950 -9.08 -13.97 8.83
CA ALA A 950 -10.11 -14.98 8.56
C ALA A 950 -9.54 -16.41 8.61
N GLY A 951 -8.32 -16.61 8.09
CA GLY A 951 -7.60 -17.87 8.21
C GLY A 951 -7.31 -18.24 9.66
N VAL A 952 -6.84 -17.30 10.49
CA VAL A 952 -6.61 -17.52 11.92
C VAL A 952 -7.91 -17.85 12.66
N ILE A 953 -9.01 -17.16 12.35
CA ILE A 953 -10.35 -17.45 12.89
C ILE A 953 -10.76 -18.89 12.56
N TYR A 954 -10.60 -19.30 11.30
CA TYR A 954 -10.92 -20.67 10.88
C TYR A 954 -10.12 -21.71 11.67
N VAL A 955 -8.80 -21.54 11.77
CA VAL A 955 -7.95 -22.47 12.52
C VAL A 955 -8.36 -22.51 13.99
N THR A 956 -8.61 -21.35 14.62
CA THR A 956 -9.07 -21.30 16.02
C THR A 956 -10.41 -22.04 16.18
N GLY A 957 -11.37 -21.81 15.28
CA GLY A 957 -12.69 -22.45 15.34
C GLY A 957 -12.62 -23.97 15.24
N VAL A 958 -11.82 -24.49 14.30
CA VAL A 958 -11.60 -25.94 14.16
C VAL A 958 -10.91 -26.51 15.40
N MET A 959 -9.84 -25.88 15.90
CA MET A 959 -9.14 -26.36 17.09
C MET A 959 -10.02 -26.36 18.34
N ILE A 960 -10.89 -25.36 18.51
CA ILE A 960 -11.89 -25.34 19.59
C ILE A 960 -12.89 -26.49 19.44
N ALA A 961 -13.36 -26.77 18.22
CA ALA A 961 -14.28 -27.87 17.98
C ALA A 961 -13.65 -29.24 18.31
N VAL A 962 -12.40 -29.47 17.90
CA VAL A 962 -11.65 -30.70 18.24
C VAL A 962 -11.42 -30.79 19.75
N ALA A 963 -10.96 -29.71 20.37
CA ALA A 963 -10.76 -29.65 21.82
C ALA A 963 -12.03 -29.94 22.61
N PHE A 964 -13.17 -29.39 22.17
CA PHE A 964 -14.48 -29.66 22.77
C PHE A 964 -14.90 -31.13 22.58
N MET A 965 -14.71 -31.70 21.39
CA MET A 965 -15.01 -33.09 21.10
C MET A 965 -14.16 -34.04 21.97
N SER A 966 -12.85 -33.82 22.05
CA SER A 966 -11.96 -34.59 22.94
C SER A 966 -12.39 -34.42 24.41
N ALA A 967 -12.77 -33.21 24.83
CA ALA A 967 -13.28 -32.96 26.19
C ALA A 967 -14.58 -33.69 26.52
N MET A 968 -15.53 -33.76 25.58
CA MET A 968 -16.73 -34.58 25.75
C MET A 968 -16.38 -36.07 25.91
N TYR A 969 -15.41 -36.59 25.15
CA TYR A 969 -14.95 -37.96 25.31
C TYR A 969 -14.20 -38.20 26.63
N MET A 970 -13.43 -37.22 27.12
CA MET A 970 -12.79 -37.28 28.44
C MET A 970 -13.83 -37.37 29.58
N LEU A 971 -14.92 -36.59 29.48
CA LEU A 971 -16.00 -36.59 30.47
C LEU A 971 -16.84 -37.88 30.41
N THR A 972 -17.22 -38.31 29.20
CA THR A 972 -18.05 -39.53 29.01
C THR A 972 -17.29 -40.82 29.29
N SER A 973 -15.96 -40.80 29.25
CA SER A 973 -15.11 -41.92 29.69
C SER A 973 -14.80 -41.92 31.20
N CYS A 974 -15.44 -41.03 31.97
CA CYS A 974 -15.24 -40.89 33.43
C CYS A 974 -13.76 -40.70 33.80
N GLY A 975 -12.99 -40.00 32.97
CA GLY A 975 -11.57 -39.77 33.22
C GLY A 975 -10.65 -40.97 32.93
N HIS A 976 -11.05 -41.92 32.07
CA HIS A 976 -10.18 -43.03 31.64
C HIS A 976 -9.56 -42.75 30.26
N TYR A 977 -8.54 -41.87 30.20
CA TYR A 977 -7.84 -41.50 28.96
C TYR A 977 -6.33 -41.23 29.18
N GLU A 978 -5.55 -41.14 28.10
CA GLU A 978 -4.12 -40.76 28.21
C GLU A 978 -3.95 -39.25 28.36
N GLY A 979 -3.48 -38.80 29.52
CA GLY A 979 -3.19 -37.38 29.71
C GLY A 979 -2.06 -36.86 28.80
N LEU A 980 -1.04 -37.69 28.55
CA LEU A 980 0.12 -37.32 27.73
C LEU A 980 -0.26 -37.09 26.26
N ASN A 981 -1.17 -37.88 25.70
CA ASN A 981 -1.62 -37.70 24.31
C ASN A 981 -2.36 -36.37 24.12
N MET A 982 -3.01 -35.84 25.16
CA MET A 982 -3.72 -34.56 25.07
C MET A 982 -2.77 -33.37 24.91
N LEU A 983 -1.51 -33.49 25.32
CA LEU A 983 -0.47 -32.46 25.09
C LEU A 983 -0.08 -32.35 23.61
N GLU A 984 -0.40 -33.37 22.82
CA GLU A 984 -0.11 -33.43 21.37
C GLU A 984 -1.30 -32.95 20.53
N LEU A 985 -2.34 -32.36 21.13
CA LEU A 985 -3.53 -31.85 20.43
C LEU A 985 -3.17 -30.88 19.29
N GLY A 986 -2.24 -29.96 19.51
CA GLY A 986 -1.79 -29.05 18.44
C GLY A 986 -1.02 -29.75 17.33
N ARG A 987 -0.19 -30.74 17.67
CA ARG A 987 0.73 -31.40 16.74
C ARG A 987 0.09 -32.49 15.92
N VAL A 988 -0.83 -33.26 16.52
CA VAL A 988 -1.56 -34.34 15.85
C VAL A 988 -2.93 -33.86 15.42
N GLY A 989 -3.73 -33.32 16.35
CA GLY A 989 -5.09 -32.84 16.06
C GLY A 989 -5.11 -31.70 15.04
N GLY A 990 -4.23 -30.71 15.18
CA GLY A 990 -4.13 -29.60 14.23
C GLY A 990 -3.81 -30.06 12.80
N ILE A 991 -2.85 -30.97 12.62
CA ILE A 991 -2.44 -31.43 11.29
C ILE A 991 -3.56 -32.25 10.63
N VAL A 992 -4.25 -33.09 11.39
CA VAL A 992 -5.33 -33.96 10.88
C VAL A 992 -6.58 -33.15 10.52
N TRP A 993 -6.97 -32.19 11.36
CA TRP A 993 -8.25 -31.47 11.19
C TRP A 993 -8.15 -30.18 10.37
N VAL A 994 -7.03 -29.44 10.48
CA VAL A 994 -6.84 -28.15 9.81
C VAL A 994 -6.01 -28.30 8.53
N GLY A 995 -4.96 -29.12 8.59
CA GLY A 995 -4.01 -29.31 7.49
C GLY A 995 -2.85 -28.29 7.50
N ARG A 996 -1.71 -28.72 6.94
CA ARG A 996 -0.45 -27.96 6.97
C ARG A 996 -0.55 -26.53 6.40
N PRO A 997 -1.17 -26.26 5.24
CA PRO A 997 -1.14 -24.92 4.64
C PRO A 997 -1.78 -23.83 5.51
N LEU A 998 -2.90 -24.13 6.16
CA LEU A 998 -3.60 -23.17 7.02
C LEU A 998 -2.89 -23.00 8.37
N LEU A 999 -2.19 -24.02 8.87
CA LEU A 999 -1.30 -23.90 10.02
C LEU A 999 -0.05 -23.06 9.71
N VAL A 1000 0.51 -23.16 8.48
CA VAL A 1000 1.59 -22.26 8.03
C VAL A 1000 1.08 -20.83 8.06
N LEU A 1001 -0.09 -20.55 7.47
CA LEU A 1001 -0.70 -19.22 7.49
C LEU A 1001 -0.79 -18.67 8.92
N ARG A 1002 -1.32 -19.47 9.87
CA ARG A 1002 -1.41 -19.07 11.27
C ARG A 1002 -0.05 -18.72 11.87
N SER A 1003 0.95 -19.59 11.70
CA SER A 1003 2.30 -19.32 12.21
C SER A 1003 2.96 -18.09 11.58
N MET A 1004 2.75 -17.86 10.28
CA MET A 1004 3.31 -16.73 9.56
C MET A 1004 2.72 -15.40 10.04
N THR A 1005 1.44 -15.36 10.45
CA THR A 1005 0.87 -14.16 11.07
C THR A 1005 1.60 -13.81 12.38
N ALA A 1006 1.94 -14.81 13.20
CA ALA A 1006 2.65 -14.59 14.45
C ALA A 1006 4.11 -14.18 14.22
N ILE A 1007 4.80 -14.82 13.27
CA ILE A 1007 6.16 -14.43 12.87
C ILE A 1007 6.19 -13.00 12.35
N CYS A 1008 5.18 -12.60 11.56
CA CYS A 1008 5.02 -11.23 11.07
C CYS A 1008 4.86 -10.25 12.24
N VAL A 1009 3.94 -10.52 13.18
CA VAL A 1009 3.74 -9.69 14.38
C VAL A 1009 5.03 -9.56 15.20
N LEU A 1010 5.79 -10.64 15.38
CA LEU A 1010 7.07 -10.64 16.11
C LEU A 1010 8.23 -9.99 15.32
N SER A 1011 8.01 -9.65 14.06
CA SER A 1011 8.99 -9.00 13.17
C SER A 1011 8.61 -7.54 12.85
N THR A 1012 7.57 -7.00 13.49
CA THR A 1012 7.05 -5.64 13.28
C THR A 1012 7.15 -4.83 14.57
N ALA A 1013 7.56 -3.56 14.46
CA ALA A 1013 7.59 -2.62 15.55
C ALA A 1013 6.18 -2.12 15.93
N THR A 1014 5.98 -1.78 17.20
CA THR A 1014 4.72 -1.25 17.74
C THR A 1014 4.86 0.24 18.11
N LEU A 1015 4.26 1.09 17.28
CA LEU A 1015 4.22 2.55 17.46
C LEU A 1015 2.78 3.03 17.56
N GLU A 1016 2.52 3.96 18.48
CA GLU A 1016 1.21 4.61 18.62
C GLU A 1016 1.34 6.13 18.54
N LEU A 1017 0.45 6.78 17.80
CA LEU A 1017 0.36 8.23 17.77
C LEU A 1017 -0.34 8.71 19.04
N GLN A 1018 0.35 9.51 19.85
CA GLN A 1018 -0.18 10.07 21.08
C GLN A 1018 -0.33 11.58 20.97
N PHE A 1019 -1.41 12.12 21.52
CA PHE A 1019 -1.65 13.55 21.63
C PHE A 1019 -1.60 13.98 23.10
N SER A 1020 -0.69 14.90 23.43
CA SER A 1020 -0.52 15.41 24.80
C SER A 1020 -1.51 16.52 25.19
N GLY A 1021 -2.42 16.90 24.28
CA GLY A 1021 -3.26 18.10 24.40
C GLY A 1021 -2.74 19.29 23.59
N TYR A 1022 -1.45 19.29 23.25
CA TYR A 1022 -0.79 20.38 22.51
C TYR A 1022 0.05 19.89 21.34
N MET A 1023 0.55 18.66 21.42
CA MET A 1023 1.48 18.11 20.44
C MET A 1023 1.17 16.63 20.22
N SER A 1024 1.20 16.24 18.95
CA SER A 1024 1.16 14.85 18.53
C SER A 1024 2.57 14.35 18.28
N ALA A 1025 2.88 13.13 18.71
CA ALA A 1025 4.14 12.44 18.42
C ALA A 1025 3.92 10.93 18.48
N PHE A 1026 4.73 10.14 17.78
CA PHE A 1026 4.73 8.69 17.99
C PHE A 1026 5.46 8.34 19.28
N SER A 1027 4.98 7.31 19.94
CA SER A 1027 5.64 6.71 21.10
C SER A 1027 5.85 5.23 20.84
N THR A 1028 7.07 4.74 21.12
CA THR A 1028 7.39 3.32 21.09
C THR A 1028 6.73 2.63 22.28
N MET A 1029 5.76 1.76 22.00
CA MET A 1029 5.06 1.00 23.04
C MET A 1029 5.72 -0.36 23.17
N ARG A 1030 6.16 -0.72 24.39
CA ARG A 1030 6.68 -2.06 24.64
C ARG A 1030 5.51 -3.02 24.83
N ASP A 1031 5.46 -4.07 24.01
CA ASP A 1031 4.44 -5.08 24.15
C ASP A 1031 4.49 -5.73 25.54
N PRO A 1032 3.34 -5.88 26.22
CA PRO A 1032 3.27 -6.62 27.47
C PRO A 1032 3.82 -8.04 27.31
N TRP A 1033 4.57 -8.53 28.31
CA TRP A 1033 5.25 -9.83 28.27
C TRP A 1033 4.33 -11.00 27.86
N TYR A 1034 3.05 -10.97 28.26
CA TYR A 1034 2.10 -12.02 27.95
C TYR A 1034 1.72 -12.05 26.46
N LYS A 1035 1.68 -10.91 25.76
CA LYS A 1035 1.45 -10.88 24.30
C LYS A 1035 2.62 -11.49 23.54
N THR A 1036 3.85 -11.22 24.00
CA THR A 1036 5.07 -11.82 23.43
C THR A 1036 5.08 -13.34 23.60
N LEU A 1037 4.77 -13.85 24.79
CA LEU A 1037 4.67 -15.30 25.03
C LEU A 1037 3.58 -15.96 24.19
N LEU A 1038 2.46 -15.27 24.01
CA LEU A 1038 1.33 -15.73 23.21
C LEU A 1038 1.70 -15.81 21.73
N ALA A 1039 2.30 -14.76 21.17
CA ALA A 1039 2.77 -14.76 19.79
C ALA A 1039 3.88 -15.80 19.57
N ALA A 1040 4.82 -15.95 20.52
CA ALA A 1040 5.85 -17.00 20.46
C ALA A 1040 5.23 -18.41 20.50
N ASN A 1041 4.14 -18.61 21.25
CA ASN A 1041 3.41 -19.87 21.25
C ASN A 1041 2.80 -20.16 19.88
N GLU A 1042 2.31 -19.15 19.17
CA GLU A 1042 1.76 -19.31 17.82
C GLU A 1042 2.82 -19.61 16.75
N VAL A 1043 4.09 -19.26 16.99
CA VAL A 1043 5.22 -19.71 16.15
C VAL A 1043 5.41 -21.22 16.22
N THR A 1044 5.03 -21.87 17.32
CA THR A 1044 5.18 -23.33 17.49
C THR A 1044 4.32 -24.17 16.54
N TRP A 1045 3.32 -23.57 15.89
CA TRP A 1045 2.59 -24.22 14.79
C TRP A 1045 3.53 -24.56 13.62
N LEU A 1046 4.46 -23.66 13.27
CA LEU A 1046 5.45 -23.94 12.22
C LEU A 1046 6.43 -25.03 12.68
N VAL A 1047 6.83 -25.02 13.95
CA VAL A 1047 7.64 -26.09 14.55
C VAL A 1047 6.95 -27.45 14.40
N SER A 1048 5.65 -27.50 14.67
CA SER A 1048 4.84 -28.72 14.53
C SER A 1048 4.79 -29.21 13.10
N ILE A 1049 4.67 -28.32 12.11
CA ILE A 1049 4.69 -28.67 10.69
C ILE A 1049 6.06 -29.21 10.26
N VAL A 1050 7.15 -28.55 10.67
CA VAL A 1050 8.53 -28.98 10.36
C VAL A 1050 8.81 -30.34 10.99
N ASN A 1051 8.42 -30.54 12.26
CA ASN A 1051 8.52 -31.84 12.93
C ASN A 1051 7.75 -32.90 12.15
N ASP A 1052 6.50 -32.62 11.75
CA ASP A 1052 5.66 -33.60 11.08
C ASP A 1052 6.16 -33.96 9.66
N ILE A 1053 6.63 -32.99 8.87
CA ILE A 1053 7.31 -33.27 7.59
C ILE A 1053 8.51 -34.19 7.83
N SER A 1054 9.26 -33.94 8.91
CA SER A 1054 10.46 -34.70 9.27
C SER A 1054 10.17 -36.12 9.79
N LEU A 1055 8.94 -36.43 10.23
CA LEU A 1055 8.58 -37.73 10.82
C LEU A 1055 8.88 -38.92 9.91
N VAL A 1056 8.84 -38.72 8.60
CA VAL A 1056 9.19 -39.75 7.60
C VAL A 1056 10.62 -40.26 7.78
N VAL A 1057 11.52 -39.35 8.17
CA VAL A 1057 12.95 -39.61 8.37
C VAL A 1057 13.26 -39.88 9.85
N THR A 1058 12.67 -39.11 10.76
CA THR A 1058 13.02 -39.15 12.20
C THR A 1058 12.30 -40.28 12.96
N GLN A 1059 11.11 -40.69 12.51
CA GLN A 1059 10.36 -41.86 13.00
C GLN A 1059 10.36 -41.95 14.54
N GLU A 1060 10.85 -43.04 15.13
CA GLU A 1060 10.84 -43.35 16.57
C GLU A 1060 11.72 -42.41 17.41
N TYR A 1061 12.66 -41.67 16.81
CA TYR A 1061 13.41 -40.65 17.54
C TYR A 1061 12.53 -39.45 17.93
N SER A 1062 11.44 -39.23 17.19
CA SER A 1062 10.60 -38.02 17.31
C SER A 1062 9.92 -37.89 18.67
N THR A 1063 9.53 -39.01 19.29
CA THR A 1063 8.93 -39.03 20.64
C THR A 1063 9.80 -38.33 21.67
N TYR A 1064 11.13 -38.39 21.53
CA TYR A 1064 12.07 -37.91 22.53
C TYR A 1064 12.46 -36.44 22.35
N TYR A 1065 12.46 -35.91 21.12
CA TYR A 1065 12.95 -34.56 20.85
C TYR A 1065 11.86 -33.55 20.52
N VAL A 1066 10.68 -33.97 20.04
CA VAL A 1066 9.67 -33.04 19.50
C VAL A 1066 9.10 -32.11 20.58
N MET A 1067 8.83 -32.60 21.79
CA MET A 1067 8.43 -31.76 22.93
C MET A 1067 9.53 -30.76 23.32
N VAL A 1068 10.76 -31.23 23.47
CA VAL A 1068 11.93 -30.40 23.82
C VAL A 1068 12.17 -29.32 22.77
N ASN A 1069 12.15 -29.68 21.47
CA ASN A 1069 12.31 -28.75 20.37
C ASN A 1069 11.26 -27.64 20.40
N GLY A 1070 9.98 -27.99 20.63
CA GLY A 1070 8.91 -27.00 20.77
C GLY A 1070 9.15 -26.02 21.91
N LEU A 1071 9.55 -26.51 23.09
CA LEU A 1071 9.84 -25.68 24.26
C LEU A 1071 11.08 -24.81 24.06
N VAL A 1072 12.14 -25.35 23.46
CA VAL A 1072 13.38 -24.62 23.16
C VAL A 1072 13.10 -23.49 22.17
N VAL A 1073 12.40 -23.77 21.06
CA VAL A 1073 12.05 -22.72 20.09
C VAL A 1073 11.17 -21.66 20.74
N TRP A 1074 10.13 -22.06 21.47
CA TRP A 1074 9.25 -21.12 22.18
C TRP A 1074 10.04 -20.21 23.12
N ALA A 1075 10.93 -20.78 23.95
CA ALA A 1075 11.75 -20.03 24.89
C ALA A 1075 12.76 -19.11 24.17
N LEU A 1076 13.42 -19.59 23.11
CA LEU A 1076 14.36 -18.80 22.33
C LEU A 1076 13.68 -17.64 21.62
N VAL A 1077 12.54 -17.87 20.97
CA VAL A 1077 11.76 -16.82 20.28
C VAL A 1077 11.25 -15.79 21.28
N ALA A 1078 10.67 -16.22 22.40
CA ALA A 1078 10.21 -15.31 23.46
C ALA A 1078 11.35 -14.48 24.05
N THR A 1079 12.49 -15.11 24.34
CA THR A 1079 13.66 -14.42 24.91
C THR A 1079 14.26 -13.45 23.89
N LEU A 1080 14.41 -13.87 22.64
CA LEU A 1080 14.94 -13.05 21.57
C LEU A 1080 14.08 -11.79 21.35
N THR A 1081 12.76 -11.89 21.40
CA THR A 1081 11.85 -10.73 21.28
C THR A 1081 11.83 -9.87 22.55
N ALA A 1082 11.99 -10.45 23.73
CA ALA A 1082 12.06 -9.68 24.97
C ALA A 1082 13.36 -8.86 25.11
N VAL A 1083 14.50 -9.45 24.69
CA VAL A 1083 15.84 -8.85 24.80
C VAL A 1083 16.15 -7.92 23.63
N LEU A 1084 15.77 -8.31 22.41
CA LEU A 1084 15.99 -7.55 21.18
C LEU A 1084 14.62 -7.27 20.53
N PRO A 1085 13.87 -6.25 21.00
CA PRO A 1085 12.64 -5.82 20.35
C PRO A 1085 12.92 -5.25 18.96
N VAL A 1086 11.89 -5.22 18.11
CA VAL A 1086 11.98 -4.67 16.76
C VAL A 1086 11.75 -3.16 16.84
N ASP A 1087 12.75 -2.39 16.43
CA ASP A 1087 12.65 -0.94 16.28
C ASP A 1087 12.33 -0.58 14.82
N ALA A 1088 11.54 0.46 14.63
CA ALA A 1088 11.24 1.00 13.31
C ALA A 1088 12.40 1.85 12.81
N ASN A 1089 12.84 1.58 11.59
CA ASN A 1089 13.90 2.35 10.95
C ASN A 1089 13.28 3.30 9.93
N THR A 1090 13.59 4.60 10.01
CA THR A 1090 13.07 5.56 9.05
C THR A 1090 14.20 6.37 8.42
N SER A 1091 14.08 6.62 7.12
CA SER A 1091 15.05 7.38 6.37
C SER A 1091 14.33 8.34 5.42
N ILE A 1092 14.76 9.60 5.45
CA ILE A 1092 14.36 10.60 4.47
C ILE A 1092 15.47 10.65 3.43
N ASP A 1093 15.10 10.50 2.16
CA ASP A 1093 15.99 10.62 1.01
C ASP A 1093 15.16 11.11 -0.17
N LEU A 1094 15.17 12.42 -0.41
CA LEU A 1094 14.41 13.04 -1.48
C LEU A 1094 15.06 12.74 -2.83
N GLN A 1095 14.44 11.85 -3.60
CA GLN A 1095 14.81 11.56 -4.99
C GLN A 1095 13.72 12.05 -5.93
N CYS A 1096 14.09 12.81 -6.94
CA CYS A 1096 13.15 13.43 -7.87
C CYS A 1096 13.59 13.24 -9.33
N THR A 1097 12.61 13.06 -10.21
CA THR A 1097 12.74 13.13 -11.67
C THR A 1097 11.90 14.29 -12.19
N LEU A 1098 12.48 15.10 -13.07
CA LEU A 1098 11.89 16.33 -13.57
C LEU A 1098 11.56 16.22 -15.06
N GLN A 1099 10.35 16.57 -15.47
CA GLN A 1099 10.10 17.12 -16.80
C GLN A 1099 10.33 18.63 -16.70
N VAL A 1100 11.35 19.14 -17.40
CA VAL A 1100 11.88 20.49 -17.20
C VAL A 1100 10.78 21.52 -17.45
N ASP A 1101 10.56 22.40 -16.47
CA ASP A 1101 9.60 23.50 -16.56
C ASP A 1101 8.14 23.05 -16.75
N PHE A 1102 7.77 21.89 -16.18
CA PHE A 1102 6.40 21.39 -16.18
C PHE A 1102 5.99 20.51 -14.97
N GLN A 1103 6.67 19.37 -14.72
CA GLN A 1103 6.23 18.38 -13.74
C GLN A 1103 7.41 17.71 -13.03
N ALA A 1104 7.38 17.65 -11.69
CA ALA A 1104 8.29 16.86 -10.88
C ALA A 1104 7.59 15.62 -10.30
N ILE A 1105 8.30 14.49 -10.26
CA ILE A 1105 7.88 13.25 -9.60
C ILE A 1105 8.95 12.88 -8.59
N CYS A 1106 8.58 12.76 -7.32
CA CYS A 1106 9.48 12.60 -6.20
C CYS A 1106 9.08 11.45 -5.25
N THR A 1107 10.10 10.82 -4.67
CA THR A 1107 9.99 9.92 -3.52
C THR A 1107 10.80 10.51 -2.38
N SER A 1108 10.17 10.76 -1.23
CA SER A 1108 10.78 11.51 -0.12
C SER A 1108 11.47 10.63 0.93
N GLY A 1109 11.13 9.34 1.02
CA GLY A 1109 11.72 8.46 2.02
C GLY A 1109 10.95 7.17 2.27
N SER A 1110 11.47 6.38 3.19
CA SER A 1110 10.93 5.07 3.58
C SER A 1110 10.86 4.90 5.09
N ILE A 1111 9.77 4.26 5.56
CA ILE A 1111 9.54 3.85 6.94
C ILE A 1111 9.50 2.33 6.97
N GLU A 1112 10.56 1.71 7.47
CA GLU A 1112 10.65 0.27 7.69
C GLU A 1112 10.06 -0.06 9.08
N ILE A 1113 8.76 -0.38 9.11
CA ILE A 1113 8.09 -0.78 10.35
C ILE A 1113 8.36 -2.27 10.67
N GLY A 1114 8.61 -3.08 9.64
CA GLY A 1114 8.90 -4.51 9.78
C GLY A 1114 10.26 -4.89 9.24
N GLN A 1115 10.91 -5.87 9.88
CA GLN A 1115 12.25 -6.32 9.53
C GLN A 1115 12.22 -7.69 8.85
N PHE A 1116 12.48 -7.73 7.55
CA PHE A 1116 12.53 -8.99 6.80
C PHE A 1116 13.64 -9.94 7.30
N ALA A 1117 14.79 -9.39 7.72
CA ALA A 1117 15.87 -10.17 8.32
C ALA A 1117 15.44 -10.88 9.62
N ARG A 1118 14.59 -10.24 10.43
CA ARG A 1118 14.05 -10.82 11.67
C ARG A 1118 13.11 -11.98 11.36
N LEU A 1119 12.26 -11.82 10.34
CA LEU A 1119 11.38 -12.89 9.86
C LEU A 1119 12.19 -14.11 9.42
N GLN A 1120 13.27 -13.90 8.65
CA GLN A 1120 14.18 -14.98 8.23
C GLN A 1120 14.89 -15.63 9.42
N LEU A 1121 15.33 -14.84 10.40
CA LEU A 1121 15.98 -15.35 11.62
C LEU A 1121 15.05 -16.27 12.40
N LEU A 1122 13.78 -15.89 12.59
CA LEU A 1122 12.79 -16.72 13.30
C LEU A 1122 12.54 -18.05 12.58
N ILE A 1123 12.42 -18.04 11.25
CA ILE A 1123 12.30 -19.27 10.45
C ILE A 1123 13.58 -20.12 10.56
N GLY A 1124 14.75 -19.49 10.52
CA GLY A 1124 16.05 -20.14 10.70
C GLY A 1124 16.17 -20.85 12.06
N ILE A 1125 15.76 -20.19 13.15
CA ILE A 1125 15.75 -20.77 14.50
C ILE A 1125 14.92 -22.05 14.53
N ILE A 1126 13.73 -22.05 13.90
CA ILE A 1126 12.84 -23.23 13.86
C ILE A 1126 13.51 -24.43 13.17
N LEU A 1127 14.14 -24.19 12.02
CA LEU A 1127 14.80 -25.25 11.24
C LEU A 1127 16.06 -25.76 11.94
N VAL A 1128 16.90 -24.87 12.45
CA VAL A 1128 18.15 -25.23 13.13
C VAL A 1128 17.87 -25.97 14.44
N CYS A 1129 16.93 -25.50 15.26
CA CYS A 1129 16.58 -26.17 16.51
C CYS A 1129 16.04 -27.58 16.28
N ASN A 1130 15.22 -27.78 15.24
CA ASN A 1130 14.73 -29.10 14.86
C ASN A 1130 15.89 -30.07 14.53
N ILE A 1131 16.83 -29.63 13.67
CA ILE A 1131 17.99 -30.43 13.28
C ILE A 1131 18.87 -30.75 14.49
N VAL A 1132 19.22 -29.75 15.30
CA VAL A 1132 20.08 -29.91 16.49
C VAL A 1132 19.44 -30.84 17.50
N CYS A 1133 18.15 -30.67 17.82
CA CYS A 1133 17.44 -31.53 18.76
C CYS A 1133 17.38 -32.99 18.26
N PHE A 1134 17.13 -33.19 16.96
CA PHE A 1134 17.12 -34.52 16.36
C PHE A 1134 18.50 -35.19 16.48
N TYR A 1135 19.58 -34.52 16.08
CA TYR A 1135 20.93 -35.09 16.14
C TYR A 1135 21.40 -35.33 17.58
N MET A 1136 21.08 -34.43 18.53
CA MET A 1136 21.38 -34.62 19.95
C MET A 1136 20.73 -35.89 20.50
N VAL A 1137 19.46 -36.12 20.18
CA VAL A 1137 18.74 -37.34 20.60
C VAL A 1137 19.28 -38.58 19.89
N LYS A 1138 19.55 -38.49 18.58
CA LYS A 1138 20.12 -39.60 17.80
C LYS A 1138 21.50 -40.03 18.30
N LEU A 1139 22.34 -39.08 18.76
CA LEU A 1139 23.64 -39.37 19.35
C LEU A 1139 23.52 -39.92 20.78
N SER A 1140 22.53 -39.45 21.55
CA SER A 1140 22.29 -39.91 22.93
C SER A 1140 21.71 -41.32 22.98
N LEU A 1141 20.85 -41.67 22.03
CA LEU A 1141 20.24 -43.00 21.89
C LEU A 1141 21.14 -43.87 21.00
N LYS A 1142 22.06 -44.63 21.63
CA LYS A 1142 23.02 -45.53 20.94
C LYS A 1142 22.37 -46.54 19.98
N ALA A 1143 21.09 -46.87 20.17
CA ALA A 1143 20.31 -47.75 19.32
C ALA A 1143 18.94 -47.14 19.00
N LYS A 1144 18.42 -47.41 17.80
CA LYS A 1144 17.12 -46.94 17.34
C LYS A 1144 16.00 -47.56 18.21
N PRO A 1145 15.13 -46.75 18.84
CA PRO A 1145 13.98 -47.27 19.58
C PRO A 1145 13.02 -48.04 18.68
N THR A 1146 12.40 -49.11 19.18
CA THR A 1146 11.43 -49.93 18.44
C THR A 1146 9.99 -49.50 18.74
N CYS A 1147 9.19 -49.23 17.71
CA CYS A 1147 7.75 -49.01 17.87
C CYS A 1147 6.99 -50.34 17.69
N HIS A 1148 6.26 -50.76 18.72
CA HIS A 1148 5.47 -52.01 18.72
C HIS A 1148 4.07 -51.86 18.12
N VAL A 1149 3.68 -50.65 17.69
CA VAL A 1149 2.35 -50.37 17.14
C VAL A 1149 2.33 -50.59 15.62
N THR A 1150 1.50 -51.54 15.20
CA THR A 1150 1.35 -51.95 13.78
C THR A 1150 0.05 -51.47 13.14
N SER A 1151 -0.76 -50.67 13.85
CA SER A 1151 -2.05 -50.18 13.35
C SER A 1151 -1.88 -49.29 12.11
N LEU A 1152 -2.65 -49.58 11.07
CA LEU A 1152 -2.71 -48.82 9.81
C LEU A 1152 -3.66 -47.61 9.88
N LEU A 1153 -4.35 -47.40 11.00
CA LEU A 1153 -5.32 -46.31 11.20
C LEU A 1153 -4.71 -45.05 11.82
N LEU A 1154 -3.47 -45.13 12.29
CA LEU A 1154 -2.80 -44.00 12.94
C LEU A 1154 -2.04 -43.18 11.90
N SER A 1155 -2.14 -41.85 11.97
CA SER A 1155 -1.21 -40.97 11.27
C SER A 1155 0.22 -41.16 11.80
N SER A 1156 1.23 -40.73 11.04
CA SER A 1156 2.62 -40.75 11.50
C SER A 1156 2.80 -40.01 12.83
N GLY A 1157 2.15 -38.86 13.00
CA GLY A 1157 2.08 -38.15 14.27
C GLY A 1157 1.51 -39.01 15.39
N ALA A 1158 0.35 -39.63 15.19
CA ALA A 1158 -0.27 -40.48 16.21
C ALA A 1158 0.53 -41.78 16.48
N LYS A 1159 1.30 -42.29 15.51
CA LYS A 1159 2.12 -43.51 15.65
C LYS A 1159 3.44 -43.28 16.39
N TYR A 1160 4.02 -42.09 16.25
CA TYR A 1160 5.35 -41.78 16.80
C TYR A 1160 5.30 -40.79 17.97
N LEU A 1161 4.23 -40.00 18.15
CA LEU A 1161 4.14 -39.01 19.23
C LEU A 1161 3.24 -39.46 20.40
N TYR A 1162 2.27 -40.35 20.18
CA TYR A 1162 1.41 -40.83 21.27
C TYR A 1162 2.14 -41.82 22.18
N ALA A 1163 1.75 -41.80 23.45
CA ALA A 1163 2.14 -42.81 24.42
C ALA A 1163 1.33 -44.10 24.19
N HIS A 1164 2.04 -45.17 23.83
CA HIS A 1164 1.46 -46.48 23.50
C HIS A 1164 1.64 -47.55 24.60
N SER A 1165 2.26 -47.19 25.72
CA SER A 1165 2.52 -48.11 26.85
C SER A 1165 1.23 -48.68 27.42
N ASP A 1166 1.23 -49.98 27.75
CA ASP A 1166 0.13 -50.71 28.39
C ASP A 1166 -1.20 -50.74 27.58
N ARG A 1167 -1.14 -50.56 26.26
CA ARG A 1167 -2.31 -50.47 25.36
C ARG A 1167 -2.47 -51.62 24.36
N VAL A 1168 -1.56 -52.58 24.39
CA VAL A 1168 -1.66 -53.79 23.56
C VAL A 1168 -2.07 -54.95 24.47
N TYR A 1169 -3.25 -55.52 24.23
CA TYR A 1169 -3.74 -56.70 24.94
C TYR A 1169 -4.09 -57.79 23.94
N ASN A 1170 -3.51 -58.99 24.12
CA ASN A 1170 -3.65 -60.14 23.20
C ASN A 1170 -3.42 -59.79 21.71
N GLY A 1171 -2.43 -58.93 21.43
CA GLY A 1171 -2.10 -58.51 20.07
C GLY A 1171 -3.05 -57.45 19.47
N VAL A 1172 -4.04 -56.97 20.24
CA VAL A 1172 -4.97 -55.90 19.82
C VAL A 1172 -4.55 -54.58 20.46
N TYR A 1173 -4.44 -53.53 19.65
CA TYR A 1173 -4.11 -52.17 20.11
C TYR A 1173 -5.39 -51.41 20.50
N TYR A 1174 -5.45 -50.90 21.72
CA TYR A 1174 -6.56 -50.12 22.26
C TYR A 1174 -6.19 -48.63 22.33
N LEU A 1175 -6.95 -47.79 21.62
CA LEU A 1175 -6.86 -46.33 21.68
C LEU A 1175 -8.05 -45.77 22.46
N ASP A 1176 -7.81 -44.84 23.40
CA ASP A 1176 -8.90 -44.17 24.10
C ASP A 1176 -9.68 -43.22 23.18
N ARG A 1177 -10.97 -43.01 23.49
CA ARG A 1177 -11.87 -42.24 22.64
C ARG A 1177 -11.46 -40.76 22.49
N ALA A 1178 -10.78 -40.20 23.49
CA ALA A 1178 -10.34 -38.81 23.45
C ALA A 1178 -9.14 -38.61 22.52
N SER A 1179 -8.19 -39.56 22.50
CA SER A 1179 -7.04 -39.57 21.59
C SER A 1179 -7.40 -39.98 20.16
N ALA A 1180 -8.52 -40.71 19.98
CA ALA A 1180 -9.05 -41.13 18.69
C ALA A 1180 -9.86 -40.03 17.98
N ALA A 1181 -10.43 -39.10 18.75
CA ALA A 1181 -11.15 -37.93 18.28
C ALA A 1181 -10.16 -36.81 17.93
#